data_AF-A0A2N4XQR7-F1
#
_entry.id   AF-A0A2N4XQR7-F1
#
_cell.length_a   1.000
_cell.length_b   1.000
_cell.length_c   1.000
_cell.angle_alpha   90.00
_cell.angle_beta   90.00
_cell.angle_gamma   90.00
#
_symmetry.space_group_name_H-M   'P 1'
#
loop_
_entity.id
_entity.type
_entity.pdbx_description
1 polymer ?
#
loop_
_entity_poly.entity_id
_entity_poly.type
_entity_poly.pdbx_seq_one_letter_code
_entity_poly.pdbx_strand_id
1 'polypeptide(L)'
;MRANPSQETRQACRKPAGSPEKSACACSSEAPGRTSITGSGEQQMSITRKIQFLIGAALATCCVMFGVALSSLSSLNAEAAKALGSDGADKLRAVEAAFAAARSTNIVVLMLGISLILIVGYVLWRALVTPLKVMQRTIERTADQLDFTSEITVASQDEIGQTLLAYNRLLERLRQSFTEIQQATGHMLEVTEEVDVTSRKIARNSQIQSDASANMAAAVEEMTVSISVVAQQARDANQHTQDSSDIASHSAGAILSTVVGIRAIADSVREASARIKTLRTDCDGISSMAGTIREIADQTNLLALNAAIEAARAGEQGRGFAVVADEVRKLAERTARSTQEITALVLRMQDSARSAVDSMTTTETAVGQGVESAQQAGDSIERIKEGSSAAAGVVEEIAGAIREQQTSSTEIAQNIEQIAQMSEQNSEAAASSAVAVGRIGQVGREIVASLSRYRISSGAQTLELRVADIHADEHPAVRAQRAMAEMIQERSQGRIRLRVMSKGAFGSEKDALEGIKNGALDMTRSMLSSLNRDCPLTVVPGMPFLFRSIDHMQKSMDGGPGQQILASCAAGGYVGLAFYDSGARSVYANKAVRSLADMRGLKLRVPQSDLWIAIAKAMGAQPTPMALDEIIAGQRMGLVEAAENNLPSYEGFKHFEIFQQYSFTEHSMAPDILVFSKRRWDGLSAEDQQLISAAARDSVRLMRQYWKEREDSARKAVVAAGTRLIQDVNKQSFENAMRPVYDQFITSSEQKSLLRAIQELR
;
A
#
# COMPACT_ATOMS: atom_id res chain seq x y z
N MET A 1 -28.76 43.78 -14.80
CA MET A 1 -29.43 43.76 -13.48
C MET A 1 -28.38 43.32 -12.47
N ARG A 2 -27.74 44.20 -11.67
CA ARG A 2 -28.13 44.60 -10.29
C ARG A 2 -28.77 43.43 -9.53
N ALA A 3 -28.27 42.95 -8.38
CA ALA A 3 -28.03 43.72 -7.16
C ALA A 3 -27.07 43.05 -6.15
N ASN A 4 -26.72 43.87 -5.15
CA ASN A 4 -25.73 43.81 -4.08
C ASN A 4 -26.16 42.95 -2.85
N PRO A 5 -25.28 42.71 -1.86
CA PRO A 5 -25.48 41.80 -0.72
C PRO A 5 -25.88 42.53 0.59
N SER A 6 -26.36 41.75 1.57
CA SER A 6 -26.62 42.12 2.98
C SER A 6 -26.42 40.85 3.84
N GLN A 7 -25.47 40.80 4.78
CA GLN A 7 -25.46 41.31 6.17
C GLN A 7 -25.91 40.26 7.21
N GLU A 8 -25.31 40.37 8.41
CA GLU A 8 -25.68 39.79 9.74
C GLU A 8 -25.10 38.41 10.16
N THR A 9 -24.69 38.10 11.40
CA THR A 9 -24.28 38.80 12.65
C THR A 9 -23.61 37.76 13.59
N ARG A 10 -22.81 38.23 14.55
CA ARG A 10 -22.12 37.61 15.72
C ARG A 10 -22.84 36.46 16.47
N GLN A 11 -22.09 35.56 17.14
CA GLN A 11 -21.82 35.59 18.62
C GLN A 11 -21.34 34.24 19.25
N ALA A 12 -20.41 34.36 20.21
CA ALA A 12 -20.10 33.53 21.40
C ALA A 12 -19.40 32.15 21.31
N CYS A 13 -18.24 32.05 21.97
CA CYS A 13 -17.76 30.83 22.63
C CYS A 13 -17.25 31.15 24.05
N ARG A 14 -17.78 30.40 25.04
CA ARG A 14 -17.47 30.40 26.49
C ARG A 14 -16.19 29.59 26.78
N LYS A 15 -15.47 30.00 27.85
CA LYS A 15 -14.52 29.15 28.62
C LYS A 15 -15.30 28.16 29.53
N PRO A 16 -14.66 27.08 29.99
CA PRO A 16 -14.19 27.04 31.38
C PRO A 16 -12.78 26.44 31.58
N ALA A 17 -12.28 26.57 32.81
CA ALA A 17 -10.91 26.39 33.27
C ALA A 17 -10.56 24.96 33.72
N GLY A 18 -9.25 24.65 33.71
CA GLY A 18 -8.65 23.49 34.38
C GLY A 18 -7.15 23.38 34.06
N SER A 19 -6.30 23.96 34.92
CA SER A 19 -4.85 23.68 35.02
C SER A 19 -4.65 22.48 35.98
N PRO A 20 -3.50 21.75 36.02
CA PRO A 20 -2.16 22.28 35.76
C PRO A 20 -1.18 21.32 35.04
N GLU A 21 -0.24 21.87 34.29
CA GLU A 21 1.19 21.51 34.40
C GLU A 21 2.07 22.40 33.52
N LYS A 22 3.25 22.68 34.05
CA LYS A 22 4.22 23.67 33.59
C LYS A 22 5.01 23.12 32.40
N SER A 23 5.21 23.95 31.36
CA SER A 23 6.46 23.98 30.58
C SER A 23 6.42 25.10 29.53
N ALA A 24 6.72 26.32 29.97
CA ALA A 24 7.24 27.34 29.08
C ALA A 24 8.73 27.02 28.84
N CYS A 25 9.05 26.59 27.62
CA CYS A 25 10.42 26.53 27.14
C CYS A 25 10.79 27.95 26.67
N ALA A 26 11.27 28.78 27.58
CA ALA A 26 12.03 29.97 27.27
C ALA A 26 13.49 29.67 27.60
N CYS A 27 14.35 29.79 26.60
CA CYS A 27 15.76 29.46 26.62
C CYS A 27 16.49 30.06 27.84
N SER A 28 17.10 29.19 28.63
CA SER A 28 18.25 29.51 29.46
C SER A 28 19.33 28.45 29.20
N SER A 29 20.49 28.87 28.71
CA SER A 29 21.76 28.32 29.17
C SER A 29 22.85 29.37 28.98
N GLU A 30 23.15 30.02 30.10
CA GLU A 30 24.40 30.69 30.37
C GLU A 30 25.58 29.70 30.29
N ALA A 31 26.69 30.12 29.71
CA ALA A 31 28.05 30.15 30.30
C ALA A 31 29.12 30.32 29.18
N PRO A 32 30.35 30.78 29.48
CA PRO A 32 30.79 31.67 30.55
C PRO A 32 31.68 32.84 30.04
N GLY A 33 31.88 33.85 30.90
CA GLY A 33 33.13 34.62 30.91
C GLY A 33 33.25 35.76 29.88
N ARG A 34 32.49 36.83 30.06
CA ARG A 34 33.01 38.16 29.73
C ARG A 34 33.31 38.89 31.02
N THR A 35 34.60 38.93 31.33
CA THR A 35 35.22 39.78 32.33
C THR A 35 34.60 41.18 32.27
N SER A 36 33.97 41.55 33.37
CA SER A 36 33.68 42.93 33.72
C SER A 36 35.00 43.71 33.74
N ILE A 37 35.24 44.50 32.69
CA ILE A 37 36.17 45.62 32.79
C ILE A 37 35.30 46.85 33.07
N THR A 38 35.36 47.22 34.34
CA THR A 38 35.05 48.53 34.91
C THR A 38 35.41 49.67 33.96
N GLY A 39 34.40 50.34 33.40
CA GLY A 39 34.57 51.64 32.74
C GLY A 39 34.56 52.75 33.78
N SER A 40 35.67 52.90 34.52
CA SER A 40 35.99 54.17 35.18
C SER A 40 36.12 55.24 34.10
N GLY A 41 35.50 56.39 34.32
CA GLY A 41 35.56 57.53 33.42
C GLY A 41 36.98 58.09 33.27
N GLU A 42 37.68 57.66 32.23
CA GLU A 42 38.65 58.48 31.53
C GLU A 42 38.08 58.75 30.13
N GLN A 43 37.51 59.96 29.93
CA GLN A 43 37.26 60.47 28.58
C GLN A 43 38.61 60.64 27.89
N GLN A 44 39.10 59.59 27.25
CA GLN A 44 40.33 59.63 26.48
C GLN A 44 40.11 60.50 25.24
N MET A 45 41.05 61.43 25.00
CA MET A 45 40.94 62.43 23.94
C MET A 45 40.72 61.80 22.56
N SER A 46 39.78 62.39 21.80
CA SER A 46 39.64 62.14 20.37
C SER A 46 40.96 62.42 19.64
N ILE A 47 41.21 61.81 18.48
CA ILE A 47 42.42 62.03 17.70
C ILE A 47 42.57 63.50 17.34
N THR A 48 41.44 64.17 17.08
CA THR A 48 41.36 65.61 16.85
C THR A 48 41.86 66.39 18.08
N ARG A 49 41.44 66.00 19.30
CA ARG A 49 41.92 66.61 20.55
C ARG A 49 43.39 66.27 20.84
N LYS A 50 43.86 65.06 20.55
CA LYS A 50 45.27 64.67 20.69
C LYS A 50 46.17 65.49 19.75
N ILE A 51 45.74 65.68 18.50
CA ILE A 51 46.44 66.50 17.51
C ILE A 51 46.42 67.97 17.95
N GLN A 52 45.27 68.51 18.36
CA GLN A 52 45.16 69.87 18.89
C GLN A 52 46.03 70.09 20.13
N PHE A 53 46.08 69.10 21.03
CA PHE A 53 46.93 69.13 22.23
C PHE A 53 48.42 69.09 21.88
N LEU A 54 48.83 68.21 20.95
CA LEU A 54 50.23 68.12 20.49
C LEU A 54 50.67 69.38 19.75
N ILE A 55 49.83 69.93 18.87
CA ILE A 55 50.09 71.20 18.17
C ILE A 55 50.13 72.35 19.17
N GLY A 56 49.18 72.42 20.09
CA GLY A 56 49.12 73.44 21.14
C GLY A 56 50.33 73.39 22.08
N ALA A 57 50.74 72.20 22.51
CA ALA A 57 51.93 71.99 23.33
C ALA A 57 53.22 72.35 22.56
N ALA A 58 53.31 72.00 21.27
CA ALA A 58 54.43 72.37 20.44
C ALA A 58 54.53 73.89 20.23
N LEU A 59 53.41 74.58 19.98
CA LEU A 59 53.34 76.04 19.86
C LEU A 59 53.70 76.73 21.18
N ALA A 60 53.15 76.26 22.31
CA ALA A 60 53.48 76.81 23.62
C ALA A 60 54.96 76.65 23.96
N THR A 61 55.54 75.48 23.67
CA THR A 61 56.97 75.25 23.87
C THR A 61 57.79 76.13 22.94
N CYS A 62 57.40 76.27 21.67
CA CYS A 62 58.07 77.17 20.72
C CYS A 62 58.07 78.63 21.21
N CYS A 63 56.95 79.12 21.78
CA CYS A 63 56.87 80.44 22.39
C CYS A 63 57.85 80.59 23.57
N VAL A 64 57.98 79.57 24.43
CA VAL A 64 58.95 79.58 25.54
C VAL A 64 60.39 79.61 25.01
N MET A 65 60.69 78.79 24.01
CA MET A 65 62.02 78.73 23.40
C MET A 65 62.39 80.04 22.71
N PHE A 66 61.44 80.67 22.02
CA PHE A 66 61.59 82.00 21.43
C PHE A 66 61.81 83.06 22.52
N GLY A 67 61.08 82.99 23.63
CA GLY A 67 61.28 83.87 24.79
C GLY A 67 62.67 83.74 25.41
N VAL A 68 63.20 82.51 25.54
CA VAL A 68 64.56 82.24 26.04
C VAL A 68 65.63 82.74 25.05
N ALA A 69 65.41 82.60 23.74
CA ALA A 69 66.30 83.16 22.74
C ALA A 69 66.27 84.70 22.73
N LEU A 70 65.11 85.31 22.98
CA LEU A 70 64.97 86.77 23.06
C LEU A 70 65.62 87.33 24.34
N SER A 71 65.52 86.60 25.47
CA SER A 71 66.17 86.97 26.72
C SER A 71 67.69 86.79 26.67
N SER A 72 68.21 85.80 25.93
CA SER A 72 69.65 85.66 25.69
C SER A 72 70.18 86.80 24.81
N LEU A 73 69.38 87.30 23.86
CA LEU A 73 69.71 88.47 23.05
C LEU A 73 69.69 89.77 23.87
N SER A 74 68.73 89.91 24.79
CA SER A 74 68.65 91.07 25.69
C SER A 74 69.76 91.07 26.74
N SER A 75 70.16 89.90 27.25
CA SER A 75 71.33 89.77 28.13
C SER A 75 72.62 90.13 27.39
N LEU A 76 72.74 89.74 26.11
CA LEU A 76 73.86 90.15 25.25
C LEU A 76 73.94 91.66 25.10
N ASN A 77 72.80 92.32 24.84
CA ASN A 77 72.72 93.78 24.73
C ASN A 77 73.04 94.47 26.07
N ALA A 78 72.61 93.90 27.20
CA ALA A 78 72.87 94.44 28.54
C ALA A 78 74.35 94.30 28.95
N GLU A 79 75.00 93.18 28.63
CA GLU A 79 76.44 92.96 28.87
C GLU A 79 77.31 93.79 27.92
N ALA A 80 76.91 93.93 26.64
CA ALA A 80 77.52 94.87 25.71
C ALA A 80 77.40 96.33 26.17
N ALA A 81 76.27 96.70 26.80
CA ALA A 81 76.07 98.03 27.39
C ALA A 81 76.95 98.28 28.63
N LYS A 82 77.12 97.28 29.52
CA LYS A 82 78.04 97.36 30.67
C LYS A 82 79.51 97.45 30.25
N ALA A 83 79.89 96.81 29.15
CA ALA A 83 81.25 96.85 28.61
C ALA A 83 81.64 98.23 28.02
N LEU A 84 80.72 99.18 27.83
CA LEU A 84 81.06 100.51 27.29
C LEU A 84 81.88 101.38 28.25
N GLY A 85 81.92 101.08 29.56
CA GLY A 85 82.59 101.89 30.59
C GLY A 85 83.94 101.38 31.14
N SER A 86 84.50 100.27 30.65
CA SER A 86 85.74 99.64 31.16
C SER A 86 86.91 99.69 30.16
N ASP A 87 88.11 99.28 30.58
CA ASP A 87 89.36 99.36 29.82
C ASP A 87 89.43 98.36 28.63
N GLY A 88 90.18 98.68 27.58
CA GLY A 88 90.05 98.07 26.24
C GLY A 88 90.22 96.54 26.13
N ALA A 89 90.97 95.91 27.04
CA ALA A 89 91.20 94.46 27.05
C ALA A 89 90.08 93.66 27.74
N ASP A 90 89.42 94.25 28.74
CA ASP A 90 88.30 93.61 29.46
C ASP A 90 87.00 93.67 28.64
N LYS A 91 86.86 94.69 27.77
CA LYS A 91 85.75 94.78 26.80
C LYS A 91 85.67 93.57 25.87
N LEU A 92 86.81 93.15 25.32
CA LEU A 92 86.84 92.06 24.35
C LEU A 92 86.49 90.72 25.00
N ARG A 93 87.02 90.45 26.21
CA ARG A 93 86.72 89.22 26.97
C ARG A 93 85.28 89.15 27.47
N ALA A 94 84.71 90.26 27.94
CA ALA A 94 83.32 90.30 28.37
C ALA A 94 82.34 90.07 27.22
N VAL A 95 82.62 90.66 26.05
CA VAL A 95 81.83 90.46 24.83
C VAL A 95 81.99 89.03 24.30
N GLU A 96 83.20 88.46 24.27
CA GLU A 96 83.43 87.06 23.87
C GLU A 96 82.72 86.07 24.80
N ALA A 97 82.74 86.28 26.12
CA ALA A 97 82.04 85.45 27.09
C ALA A 97 80.51 85.52 26.93
N ALA A 98 79.95 86.73 26.72
CA ALA A 98 78.53 86.93 26.45
C ALA A 98 78.10 86.25 25.14
N PHE A 99 78.90 86.39 24.06
CA PHE A 99 78.67 85.70 22.79
C PHE A 99 78.73 84.17 22.93
N ALA A 100 79.69 83.64 23.71
CA ALA A 100 79.80 82.22 23.96
C ALA A 100 78.59 81.67 24.75
N ALA A 101 78.13 82.40 25.77
CA ALA A 101 76.97 82.04 26.59
C ALA A 101 75.65 82.09 25.81
N ALA A 102 75.44 83.11 24.98
CA ALA A 102 74.24 83.17 24.13
C ALA A 102 74.30 82.14 22.98
N ARG A 103 75.47 81.87 22.42
CA ARG A 103 75.65 80.83 21.39
C ARG A 103 75.32 79.45 21.95
N SER A 104 75.82 79.09 23.14
CA SER A 104 75.53 77.79 23.77
C SER A 104 74.04 77.67 24.13
N THR A 105 73.43 78.74 24.66
CA THR A 105 71.99 78.81 24.96
C THR A 105 71.14 78.61 23.69
N ASN A 106 71.48 79.30 22.59
CA ASN A 106 70.76 79.17 21.33
C ASN A 106 70.93 77.79 20.67
N ILE A 107 72.10 77.16 20.79
CA ILE A 107 72.33 75.79 20.32
C ILE A 107 71.49 74.79 21.12
N VAL A 108 71.45 74.91 22.44
CA VAL A 108 70.60 74.06 23.30
C VAL A 108 69.13 74.28 22.95
N VAL A 109 68.71 75.52 22.71
CA VAL A 109 67.35 75.87 22.30
C VAL A 109 66.98 75.23 20.96
N LEU A 110 67.88 75.29 19.98
CA LEU A 110 67.69 74.66 18.67
C LEU A 110 67.60 73.14 18.78
N MET A 111 68.49 72.50 19.56
CA MET A 111 68.50 71.06 19.76
C MET A 111 67.23 70.56 20.45
N LEU A 112 66.74 71.27 21.46
CA LEU A 112 65.47 70.97 22.12
C LEU A 112 64.27 71.18 21.19
N GLY A 113 64.29 72.22 20.35
CA GLY A 113 63.27 72.46 19.33
C GLY A 113 63.19 71.34 18.29
N ILE A 114 64.35 70.92 17.75
CA ILE A 114 64.44 69.79 16.80
C ILE A 114 63.98 68.48 17.48
N SER A 115 64.42 68.23 18.71
CA SER A 115 64.02 67.04 19.47
C SER A 115 62.51 67.00 19.69
N LEU A 116 61.89 68.13 20.02
CA LEU A 116 60.44 68.24 20.19
C LEU A 116 59.69 67.96 18.87
N ILE A 117 60.15 68.51 17.75
CA ILE A 117 59.57 68.24 16.42
C ILE A 117 59.66 66.75 16.08
N LEU A 118 60.80 66.12 16.34
CA LEU A 118 61.00 64.69 16.10
C LEU A 118 60.12 63.83 17.01
N ILE A 119 59.97 64.18 18.29
CA ILE A 119 59.11 63.46 19.24
C ILE A 119 57.65 63.60 18.83
N VAL A 120 57.16 64.81 18.55
CA VAL A 120 55.78 65.06 18.11
C VAL A 120 55.52 64.35 16.78
N GLY A 121 56.47 64.42 15.84
CA GLY A 121 56.40 63.71 14.57
C GLY A 121 56.33 62.19 14.74
N TYR A 122 57.14 61.62 15.62
CA TYR A 122 57.12 60.18 15.94
C TYR A 122 55.81 59.75 16.62
N VAL A 123 55.30 60.54 17.55
CA VAL A 123 54.01 60.27 18.23
C VAL A 123 52.85 60.35 17.24
N LEU A 124 52.79 61.37 16.38
CA LEU A 124 51.78 61.50 15.33
C LEU A 124 51.89 60.39 14.28
N TRP A 125 53.11 60.03 13.86
CA TRP A 125 53.34 58.90 12.96
C TRP A 125 52.81 57.59 13.55
N ARG A 126 53.14 57.29 14.80
CA ARG A 126 52.70 56.09 15.51
C ARG A 126 51.19 56.09 15.77
N ALA A 127 50.59 57.24 16.03
CA ALA A 127 49.16 57.38 16.32
C ALA A 127 48.26 57.42 15.08
N LEU A 128 48.73 57.93 13.94
CA LEU A 128 47.94 58.10 12.71
C LEU A 128 48.35 57.15 11.59
N VAL A 129 49.63 57.16 11.21
CA VAL A 129 50.09 56.49 9.99
C VAL A 129 50.11 54.98 10.15
N THR A 130 50.56 54.47 11.30
CA THR A 130 50.62 53.03 11.54
C THR A 130 49.21 52.39 11.54
N PRO A 131 48.21 52.89 12.29
CA PRO A 131 46.85 52.34 12.26
C PRO A 131 46.17 52.45 10.89
N LEU A 132 46.34 53.57 10.17
CA LEU A 132 45.76 53.74 8.84
C LEU A 132 46.37 52.78 7.81
N LYS A 133 47.68 52.53 7.86
CA LYS A 133 48.33 51.54 6.98
C LYS A 133 47.88 50.11 7.30
N VAL A 134 47.66 49.78 8.57
CA VAL A 134 47.11 48.48 8.96
C VAL A 134 45.69 48.33 8.42
N MET A 135 44.84 49.35 8.60
CA MET A 135 43.48 49.35 8.07
C MET A 135 43.45 49.17 6.56
N GLN A 136 44.24 49.96 5.82
CA GLN A 136 44.33 49.88 4.36
C GLN A 136 44.74 48.47 3.90
N ARG A 137 45.84 47.94 4.44
CA ARG A 137 46.35 46.61 4.05
C ARG A 137 45.33 45.51 4.34
N THR A 138 44.61 45.58 5.44
CA THR A 138 43.61 44.56 5.76
C THR A 138 42.41 44.67 4.81
N ILE A 139 41.95 45.88 4.49
CA ILE A 139 40.86 46.06 3.51
C ILE A 139 41.28 45.54 2.13
N GLU A 140 42.47 45.89 1.66
CA GLU A 140 43.04 45.38 0.40
C GLU A 140 43.12 43.85 0.43
N ARG A 141 43.63 43.27 1.51
CA ARG A 141 43.75 41.82 1.66
C ARG A 141 42.40 41.12 1.68
N THR A 142 41.39 41.66 2.38
CA THR A 142 40.03 41.12 2.39
C THR A 142 39.40 41.21 1.00
N ALA A 143 39.62 42.29 0.26
CA ALA A 143 39.12 42.48 -1.09
C ALA A 143 39.78 41.53 -2.10
N ASP A 144 41.11 41.38 -2.05
CA ASP A 144 41.88 40.56 -2.98
C ASP A 144 41.76 39.05 -2.68
N GLN A 145 41.76 38.67 -1.40
CA GLN A 145 41.77 37.27 -0.97
C GLN A 145 40.36 36.74 -0.68
N LEU A 146 39.33 37.59 -0.72
CA LEU A 146 37.95 37.27 -0.34
C LEU A 146 37.87 36.60 1.04
N ASP A 147 38.77 36.98 1.95
CA ASP A 147 38.90 36.41 3.28
C ASP A 147 38.22 37.31 4.31
N PHE A 148 36.98 36.94 4.66
CA PHE A 148 36.17 37.63 5.64
C PHE A 148 36.39 37.07 7.06
N THR A 149 37.42 36.24 7.29
CA THR A 149 37.71 35.66 8.61
C THR A 149 38.68 36.48 9.46
N SER A 150 39.40 37.42 8.86
CA SER A 150 40.42 38.21 9.54
C SER A 150 39.82 39.42 10.26
N GLU A 151 39.77 39.38 11.60
CA GLU A 151 39.41 40.55 12.41
C GLU A 151 40.59 41.52 12.56
N ILE A 152 40.33 42.83 12.44
CA ILE A 152 41.35 43.84 12.75
C ILE A 152 41.39 44.05 14.26
N THR A 153 42.56 43.85 14.88
CA THR A 153 42.77 44.19 16.29
C THR A 153 42.68 45.69 16.51
N VAL A 154 41.74 46.12 17.36
CA VAL A 154 41.50 47.53 17.65
C VAL A 154 42.37 47.98 18.81
N ALA A 155 43.49 48.64 18.49
CA ALA A 155 44.46 49.12 19.49
C ALA A 155 44.18 50.55 20.00
N SER A 156 43.29 51.30 19.36
CA SER A 156 42.92 52.67 19.75
C SER A 156 41.42 52.79 20.00
N GLN A 157 41.01 53.69 20.88
CA GLN A 157 39.60 54.00 21.18
C GLN A 157 39.13 55.32 20.53
N ASP A 158 39.97 55.94 19.70
CA ASP A 158 39.65 57.16 18.96
C ASP A 158 38.84 56.87 17.67
N GLU A 159 38.66 57.89 16.83
CA GLU A 159 37.89 57.82 15.59
C GLU A 159 38.39 56.72 14.63
N ILE A 160 39.71 56.44 14.61
CA ILE A 160 40.27 55.33 13.83
C ILE A 160 39.85 54.00 14.46
N GLY A 161 39.96 53.89 15.78
CA GLY A 161 39.48 52.74 16.53
C GLY A 161 38.00 52.41 16.29
N GLN A 162 37.14 53.43 16.32
CA GLN A 162 35.70 53.29 16.05
C GLN A 162 35.41 52.85 14.60
N THR A 163 36.20 53.35 13.64
CA THR A 163 36.10 52.94 12.23
C THR A 163 36.48 51.47 12.07
N LEU A 164 37.56 51.02 12.71
CA LEU A 164 37.96 49.60 12.73
C LEU A 164 36.88 48.71 13.37
N LEU A 165 36.25 49.16 14.46
CA LEU A 165 35.10 48.45 15.06
C LEU A 165 33.88 48.40 14.13
N ALA A 166 33.60 49.47 13.39
CA ALA A 166 32.53 49.50 12.39
C ALA A 166 32.83 48.54 11.22
N TYR A 167 34.09 48.48 10.77
CA TYR A 167 34.54 47.54 9.75
C TYR A 167 34.42 46.08 10.20
N ASN A 168 34.87 45.73 11.41
CA ASN A 168 34.71 44.38 11.95
C ASN A 168 33.21 44.00 12.04
N ARG A 169 32.33 44.92 12.47
CA ARG A 169 30.87 44.70 12.47
C ARG A 169 30.30 44.48 11.07
N LEU A 170 30.82 45.16 10.05
CA LEU A 170 30.43 44.94 8.66
C LEU A 170 30.85 43.55 8.18
N LEU A 171 32.09 43.14 8.45
CA LEU A 171 32.58 41.80 8.12
C LEU A 171 31.73 40.72 8.80
N GLU A 172 31.37 40.90 10.07
CA GLU A 172 30.51 39.97 10.79
C GLU A 172 29.12 39.84 10.15
N ARG A 173 28.49 40.96 9.78
CA ARG A 173 27.20 40.92 9.06
C ARG A 173 27.31 40.23 7.70
N LEU A 174 28.39 40.47 6.95
CA LEU A 174 28.60 39.82 5.66
C LEU A 174 28.79 38.31 5.81
N ARG A 175 29.56 37.87 6.81
CA ARG A 175 29.72 36.44 7.13
C ARG A 175 28.38 35.79 7.47
N GLN A 176 27.58 36.44 8.32
CA GLN A 176 26.26 35.96 8.68
C GLN A 176 25.37 35.83 7.44
N SER A 177 25.31 36.86 6.58
CA SER A 177 24.52 36.80 5.34
C SER A 177 25.00 35.70 4.39
N PHE A 178 26.31 35.51 4.20
CA PHE A 178 26.82 34.42 3.36
C PHE A 178 26.46 33.04 3.93
N THR A 179 26.48 32.90 5.26
CA THR A 179 26.08 31.66 5.94
C THR A 179 24.58 31.38 5.75
N GLU A 180 23.74 32.40 5.92
CA GLU A 180 22.29 32.31 5.68
C GLU A 180 21.98 31.94 4.22
N ILE A 181 22.68 32.54 3.25
CA ILE A 181 22.52 32.19 1.82
C ILE A 181 22.97 30.74 1.56
N GLN A 182 24.09 30.31 2.16
CA GLN A 182 24.58 28.95 2.00
C GLN A 182 23.59 27.92 2.57
N GLN A 183 23.01 28.19 3.75
CA GLN A 183 21.98 27.36 4.36
C GLN A 183 20.69 27.34 3.53
N ALA A 184 20.20 28.51 3.10
CA ALA A 184 19.01 28.61 2.25
C ALA A 184 19.18 27.87 0.91
N THR A 185 20.36 27.96 0.31
CA THR A 185 20.69 27.24 -0.93
C THR A 185 20.78 25.73 -0.69
N GLY A 186 21.34 25.30 0.45
CA GLY A 186 21.36 23.89 0.86
C GLY A 186 19.94 23.31 1.00
N HIS A 187 19.07 24.01 1.73
CA HIS A 187 17.66 23.62 1.87
C HIS A 187 16.93 23.62 0.52
N MET A 188 17.20 24.58 -0.35
CA MET A 188 16.64 24.59 -1.71
C MET A 188 17.07 23.36 -2.52
N LEU A 189 18.34 22.97 -2.46
CA LEU A 189 18.85 21.78 -3.14
C LEU A 189 18.21 20.49 -2.60
N GLU A 190 17.97 20.42 -1.30
CA GLU A 190 17.28 19.30 -0.65
C GLU A 190 15.82 19.17 -1.11
N VAL A 191 15.06 20.27 -1.09
CA VAL A 191 13.67 20.30 -1.61
C VAL A 191 13.64 19.93 -3.09
N THR A 192 14.64 20.40 -3.86
CA THR A 192 14.78 20.07 -5.29
C THR A 192 14.95 18.56 -5.48
N GLU A 193 15.78 17.89 -4.68
CA GLU A 193 15.95 16.44 -4.74
C GLU A 193 14.68 15.67 -4.38
N GLU A 194 13.95 16.13 -3.35
CA GLU A 194 12.66 15.55 -2.96
C GLU A 194 11.60 15.66 -4.08
N VAL A 195 11.55 16.81 -4.76
CA VAL A 195 10.65 17.00 -5.91
C VAL A 195 11.08 16.16 -7.11
N ASP A 196 12.38 15.96 -7.37
CA ASP A 196 12.85 15.05 -8.44
C ASP A 196 12.40 13.61 -8.19
N VAL A 197 12.62 13.10 -6.97
CA VAL A 197 12.20 11.75 -6.57
C VAL A 197 10.69 11.60 -6.70
N THR A 198 9.93 12.58 -6.22
CA THR A 198 8.46 12.58 -6.31
C THR A 198 7.97 12.63 -7.75
N SER A 199 8.59 13.45 -8.60
CA SER A 199 8.24 13.56 -10.03
C SER A 199 8.47 12.23 -10.74
N ARG A 200 9.62 11.58 -10.52
CA ARG A 200 9.88 10.24 -11.07
C ARG A 200 8.90 9.19 -10.57
N LYS A 201 8.46 9.29 -9.30
CA LYS A 201 7.43 8.42 -8.74
C LYS A 201 6.08 8.64 -9.41
N ILE A 202 5.67 9.89 -9.65
CA ILE A 202 4.44 10.22 -10.39
C ILE A 202 4.51 9.65 -11.81
N ALA A 203 5.62 9.84 -12.52
CA ALA A 203 5.79 9.31 -13.88
C ALA A 203 5.66 7.77 -13.92
N ARG A 204 6.33 7.07 -13.00
CA ARG A 204 6.23 5.60 -12.89
C ARG A 204 4.82 5.13 -12.54
N ASN A 205 4.17 5.78 -11.57
CA ASN A 205 2.79 5.43 -11.19
C ASN A 205 1.81 5.68 -12.33
N SER A 206 2.03 6.74 -13.12
CA SER A 206 1.23 7.04 -14.31
C SER A 206 1.42 5.98 -15.40
N GLN A 207 2.63 5.44 -15.57
CA GLN A 207 2.82 4.31 -16.48
C GLN A 207 2.05 3.07 -16.02
N ILE A 208 2.15 2.72 -14.73
CA ILE A 208 1.42 1.57 -14.16
C ILE A 208 -0.10 1.77 -14.31
N GLN A 209 -0.61 2.98 -14.07
CA GLN A 209 -2.02 3.31 -14.24
C GLN A 209 -2.47 3.25 -15.71
N SER A 210 -1.60 3.62 -16.66
CA SER A 210 -1.85 3.46 -18.09
C SER A 210 -1.97 1.98 -18.49
N ASP A 211 -1.04 1.15 -18.03
CA ASP A 211 -1.05 -0.29 -18.29
C ASP A 211 -2.30 -0.96 -17.68
N ALA A 212 -2.67 -0.57 -16.45
CA ALA A 212 -3.90 -1.02 -15.82
C ALA A 212 -5.15 -0.60 -16.60
N SER A 213 -5.16 0.61 -17.17
CA SER A 213 -6.27 1.09 -18.01
C SER A 213 -6.40 0.28 -19.29
N ALA A 214 -5.29 -0.09 -19.94
CA ALA A 214 -5.31 -0.95 -21.11
C ALA A 214 -5.89 -2.35 -20.78
N ASN A 215 -5.52 -2.93 -19.64
CA ASN A 215 -6.08 -4.20 -19.18
C ASN A 215 -7.58 -4.10 -18.86
N MET A 216 -8.01 -3.00 -18.22
CA MET A 216 -9.42 -2.75 -17.97
C MET A 216 -10.21 -2.61 -19.28
N ALA A 217 -9.67 -1.92 -20.29
CA ALA A 217 -10.30 -1.78 -21.59
C ALA A 217 -10.52 -3.16 -22.25
N ALA A 218 -9.51 -4.03 -22.22
CA ALA A 218 -9.63 -5.40 -22.74
C ALA A 218 -10.72 -6.21 -22.00
N ALA A 219 -10.82 -6.07 -20.67
CA ALA A 219 -11.86 -6.73 -19.88
C ALA A 219 -13.27 -6.20 -20.21
N VAL A 220 -13.40 -4.90 -20.50
CA VAL A 220 -14.68 -4.30 -20.91
C VAL A 220 -15.09 -4.72 -22.32
N GLU A 221 -14.14 -4.87 -23.24
CA GLU A 221 -14.40 -5.46 -24.56
C GLU A 221 -14.92 -6.90 -24.42
N GLU A 222 -14.27 -7.72 -23.60
CA GLU A 222 -14.73 -9.10 -23.33
C GLU A 222 -16.12 -9.13 -22.66
N MET A 223 -16.38 -8.21 -21.72
CA MET A 223 -17.69 -8.05 -21.10
C MET A 223 -18.75 -7.66 -22.13
N THR A 224 -18.42 -6.78 -23.08
CA THR A 224 -19.35 -6.35 -24.15
C THR A 224 -19.71 -7.53 -25.06
N VAL A 225 -18.73 -8.37 -25.41
CA VAL A 225 -18.99 -9.63 -26.15
C VAL A 225 -19.89 -10.56 -25.34
N SER A 226 -19.60 -10.75 -24.05
CA SER A 226 -20.40 -11.59 -23.16
C SER A 226 -21.84 -11.10 -23.04
N ILE A 227 -22.06 -9.79 -22.85
CA ILE A 227 -23.38 -9.16 -22.84
C ILE A 227 -24.13 -9.45 -24.14
N SER A 228 -23.47 -9.36 -25.30
CA SER A 228 -24.09 -9.69 -26.58
C SER A 228 -24.51 -11.16 -26.68
N VAL A 229 -23.69 -12.09 -26.16
CA VAL A 229 -24.01 -13.52 -26.14
C VAL A 229 -25.19 -13.80 -25.22
N VAL A 230 -25.21 -13.25 -24.00
CA VAL A 230 -26.31 -13.43 -23.05
C VAL A 230 -27.59 -12.78 -23.59
N ALA A 231 -27.49 -11.63 -24.28
CA ALA A 231 -28.62 -11.00 -24.96
C ALA A 231 -29.24 -11.91 -26.01
N GLN A 232 -28.41 -12.60 -26.80
CA GLN A 232 -28.88 -13.55 -27.79
C GLN A 232 -29.54 -14.77 -27.12
N GLN A 233 -28.91 -15.32 -26.09
CA GLN A 233 -29.47 -16.46 -25.34
C GLN A 233 -30.82 -16.12 -24.70
N ALA A 234 -31.00 -14.91 -24.17
CA ALA A 234 -32.27 -14.44 -23.65
C ALA A 234 -33.33 -14.37 -24.76
N ARG A 235 -32.99 -13.86 -25.95
CA ARG A 235 -33.92 -13.85 -27.09
C ARG A 235 -34.32 -15.27 -27.51
N ASP A 236 -33.37 -16.17 -27.62
CA ASP A 236 -33.62 -17.57 -28.00
C ASP A 236 -34.47 -18.29 -26.94
N ALA A 237 -34.20 -18.07 -25.65
CA ALA A 237 -35.00 -18.61 -24.55
C ALA A 237 -36.44 -18.08 -24.55
N ASN A 238 -36.63 -16.79 -24.85
CA ASN A 238 -37.95 -16.19 -24.96
C ASN A 238 -38.74 -16.83 -26.10
N GLN A 239 -38.11 -17.01 -27.26
CA GLN A 239 -38.72 -17.68 -28.42
C GLN A 239 -39.13 -19.12 -28.07
N HIS A 240 -38.24 -19.92 -27.48
CA HIS A 240 -38.54 -21.30 -27.09
C HIS A 240 -39.69 -21.41 -26.09
N THR A 241 -39.81 -20.40 -25.22
CA THR A 241 -40.86 -20.35 -24.22
C THR A 241 -42.20 -19.98 -24.84
N GLN A 242 -42.22 -19.05 -25.81
CA GLN A 242 -43.40 -18.75 -26.62
C GLN A 242 -43.85 -19.97 -27.43
N ASP A 243 -42.91 -20.65 -28.11
CA ASP A 243 -43.20 -21.89 -28.85
C ASP A 243 -43.79 -22.97 -27.93
N SER A 244 -43.24 -23.14 -26.71
CA SER A 244 -43.74 -24.10 -25.72
C SER A 244 -45.15 -23.75 -25.24
N SER A 245 -45.44 -22.47 -25.03
CA SER A 245 -46.78 -21.99 -24.68
C SER A 245 -47.79 -22.27 -25.80
N ASP A 246 -47.40 -22.04 -27.05
CA ASP A 246 -48.25 -22.30 -28.21
C ASP A 246 -48.52 -23.81 -28.40
N ILE A 247 -47.48 -24.65 -28.26
CA ILE A 247 -47.62 -26.11 -28.31
C ILE A 247 -48.53 -26.61 -27.18
N ALA A 248 -48.37 -26.09 -25.96
CA ALA A 248 -49.23 -26.46 -24.83
C ALA A 248 -50.68 -26.05 -25.09
N SER A 249 -50.92 -24.85 -25.65
CA SER A 249 -52.26 -24.39 -26.02
C SER A 249 -52.92 -25.30 -27.07
N HIS A 250 -52.19 -25.69 -28.12
CA HIS A 250 -52.71 -26.65 -29.12
C HIS A 250 -52.96 -28.04 -28.52
N SER A 251 -52.06 -28.50 -27.64
CA SER A 251 -52.18 -29.80 -26.97
C SER A 251 -53.38 -29.85 -26.04
N ALA A 252 -53.67 -28.76 -25.31
CA ALA A 252 -54.86 -28.63 -24.47
C ALA A 252 -56.14 -28.80 -25.32
N GLY A 253 -56.19 -28.16 -26.50
CA GLY A 253 -57.29 -28.30 -27.45
C GLY A 253 -57.47 -29.72 -27.98
N ALA A 254 -56.37 -30.42 -28.29
CA ALA A 254 -56.41 -31.81 -28.74
C ALA A 254 -56.90 -32.77 -27.64
N ILE A 255 -56.49 -32.56 -26.39
CA ILE A 255 -56.99 -33.33 -25.24
C ILE A 255 -58.47 -33.07 -25.01
N LEU A 256 -58.92 -31.81 -25.08
CA LEU A 256 -60.34 -31.48 -24.95
C LEU A 256 -61.19 -32.21 -26.01
N SER A 257 -60.70 -32.23 -27.26
CA SER A 257 -61.33 -32.97 -28.37
C SER A 257 -61.35 -34.47 -28.11
N THR A 258 -60.29 -35.02 -27.53
CA THR A 258 -60.20 -36.43 -27.13
C THR A 258 -61.23 -36.77 -26.06
N VAL A 259 -61.38 -35.94 -25.03
CA VAL A 259 -62.40 -36.10 -23.98
C VAL A 259 -63.81 -36.12 -24.58
N VAL A 260 -64.10 -35.22 -25.53
CA VAL A 260 -65.38 -35.19 -26.25
C VAL A 260 -65.60 -36.49 -27.04
N GLY A 261 -64.58 -36.97 -27.76
CA GLY A 261 -64.65 -38.22 -28.51
C GLY A 261 -64.88 -39.45 -27.63
N ILE A 262 -64.17 -39.55 -26.50
CA ILE A 262 -64.33 -40.66 -25.54
C ILE A 262 -65.75 -40.66 -24.92
N ARG A 263 -66.32 -39.48 -24.62
CA ARG A 263 -67.71 -39.38 -24.14
C ARG A 263 -68.71 -39.86 -25.18
N ALA A 264 -68.52 -39.54 -26.46
CA ALA A 264 -69.39 -40.03 -27.53
C ALA A 264 -69.33 -41.56 -27.67
N ILE A 265 -68.15 -42.17 -27.43
CA ILE A 265 -68.00 -43.63 -27.35
C ILE A 265 -68.78 -44.19 -26.15
N ALA A 266 -68.68 -43.54 -24.98
CA ALA A 266 -69.42 -43.95 -23.78
C ALA A 266 -70.94 -43.96 -24.01
N ASP A 267 -71.46 -42.95 -24.70
CA ASP A 267 -72.87 -42.85 -25.08
C ASP A 267 -73.27 -43.98 -26.05
N SER A 268 -72.44 -44.25 -27.06
CA SER A 268 -72.68 -45.33 -28.04
C SER A 268 -72.68 -46.72 -27.39
N VAL A 269 -71.77 -46.97 -26.44
CA VAL A 269 -71.72 -48.23 -25.67
C VAL A 269 -72.98 -48.39 -24.80
N ARG A 270 -73.44 -47.32 -24.15
CA ARG A 270 -74.70 -47.32 -23.38
C ARG A 270 -75.90 -47.62 -24.27
N GLU A 271 -75.98 -47.02 -25.46
CA GLU A 271 -77.05 -47.31 -26.41
C GLU A 271 -77.03 -48.77 -26.90
N ALA A 272 -75.85 -49.28 -27.26
CA ALA A 272 -75.69 -50.66 -27.70
C ALA A 272 -76.09 -51.65 -26.60
N SER A 273 -75.71 -51.38 -25.34
CA SER A 273 -76.11 -52.18 -24.17
C SER A 273 -77.63 -52.20 -23.98
N ALA A 274 -78.30 -51.05 -24.16
CA ALA A 274 -79.75 -50.97 -24.11
C ALA A 274 -80.42 -51.82 -25.20
N ARG A 275 -79.93 -51.76 -26.44
CA ARG A 275 -80.46 -52.58 -27.56
C ARG A 275 -80.28 -54.08 -27.34
N ILE A 276 -79.13 -54.51 -26.82
CA ILE A 276 -78.90 -55.94 -26.50
C ILE A 276 -79.78 -56.38 -25.32
N LYS A 277 -80.02 -55.51 -24.34
CA LYS A 277 -80.95 -55.79 -23.25
C LYS A 277 -82.38 -56.02 -23.76
N THR A 278 -82.83 -55.23 -24.74
CA THR A 278 -84.10 -55.45 -25.44
C THR A 278 -84.10 -56.78 -26.20
N LEU A 279 -83.04 -57.09 -26.96
CA LEU A 279 -82.91 -58.38 -27.66
C LEU A 279 -83.02 -59.57 -26.70
N ARG A 280 -82.43 -59.48 -25.51
CA ARG A 280 -82.57 -60.50 -24.47
C ARG A 280 -84.04 -60.66 -24.03
N THR A 281 -84.75 -59.57 -23.82
CA THR A 281 -86.18 -59.58 -23.49
C THR A 281 -87.02 -60.20 -24.61
N ASP A 282 -86.71 -59.91 -25.88
CA ASP A 282 -87.39 -60.52 -27.03
C ASP A 282 -87.12 -62.04 -27.07
N CYS A 283 -85.90 -62.47 -26.78
CA CYS A 283 -85.54 -63.89 -26.66
C CYS A 283 -86.32 -64.57 -25.53
N ASP A 284 -86.51 -63.92 -24.38
CA ASP A 284 -87.35 -64.45 -23.29
C ASP A 284 -88.79 -64.69 -23.76
N GLY A 285 -89.34 -63.74 -24.54
CA GLY A 285 -90.65 -63.87 -25.18
C GLY A 285 -90.74 -65.05 -26.14
N ILE A 286 -89.75 -65.22 -27.02
CA ILE A 286 -89.69 -66.36 -27.96
C ILE A 286 -89.57 -67.69 -27.20
N SER A 287 -88.77 -67.75 -26.14
CA SER A 287 -88.61 -68.95 -25.31
C SER A 287 -89.94 -69.38 -24.69
N SER A 288 -90.71 -68.41 -24.17
CA SER A 288 -92.06 -68.65 -23.62
C SER A 288 -93.03 -69.16 -24.70
N MET A 289 -93.06 -68.54 -25.89
CA MET A 289 -93.90 -68.99 -27.00
C MET A 289 -93.53 -70.40 -27.46
N ALA A 290 -92.23 -70.70 -27.60
CA ALA A 290 -91.76 -72.05 -27.98
C ALA A 290 -92.17 -73.10 -26.94
N GLY A 291 -92.15 -72.74 -25.65
CA GLY A 291 -92.69 -73.56 -24.55
C GLY A 291 -94.18 -73.86 -24.73
N THR A 292 -95.02 -72.85 -24.95
CA THR A 292 -96.45 -73.03 -25.20
C THR A 292 -96.73 -73.86 -26.46
N ILE A 293 -96.00 -73.64 -27.56
CA ILE A 293 -96.15 -74.44 -28.79
C ILE A 293 -95.77 -75.90 -28.52
N ARG A 294 -94.74 -76.15 -27.70
CA ARG A 294 -94.39 -77.51 -27.30
C ARG A 294 -95.49 -78.16 -26.48
N GLU A 295 -96.06 -77.46 -25.51
CA GLU A 295 -97.21 -77.96 -24.72
C GLU A 295 -98.40 -78.29 -25.64
N ILE A 296 -98.70 -77.44 -26.62
CA ILE A 296 -99.75 -77.68 -27.62
C ILE A 296 -99.39 -78.90 -28.48
N ALA A 297 -98.14 -79.05 -28.91
CA ALA A 297 -97.69 -80.20 -29.69
C ALA A 297 -97.80 -81.50 -28.89
N ASP A 298 -97.41 -81.51 -27.61
CA ASP A 298 -97.53 -82.67 -26.73
C ASP A 298 -99.01 -83.03 -26.48
N GLN A 299 -99.88 -82.04 -26.29
CA GLN A 299 -101.34 -82.24 -26.22
C GLN A 299 -101.93 -82.78 -27.53
N THR A 300 -101.49 -82.24 -28.67
CA THR A 300 -101.93 -82.68 -30.00
C THR A 300 -101.46 -84.11 -30.27
N ASN A 301 -100.27 -84.48 -29.82
CA ASN A 301 -99.73 -85.84 -29.89
C ASN A 301 -100.58 -86.81 -29.07
N LEU A 302 -101.01 -86.41 -27.86
CA LEU A 302 -101.90 -87.20 -27.01
C LEU A 302 -103.31 -87.35 -27.62
N LEU A 303 -103.87 -86.29 -28.19
CA LEU A 303 -105.15 -86.33 -28.90
C LEU A 303 -105.07 -87.23 -30.14
N ALA A 304 -103.98 -87.15 -30.90
CA ALA A 304 -103.71 -87.99 -32.05
C ALA A 304 -103.54 -89.47 -31.67
N LEU A 305 -102.87 -89.75 -30.54
CA LEU A 305 -102.76 -91.09 -29.99
C LEU A 305 -104.13 -91.66 -29.59
N ASN A 306 -104.95 -90.88 -28.90
CA ASN A 306 -106.32 -91.28 -28.55
C ASN A 306 -107.18 -91.52 -29.80
N ALA A 307 -107.06 -90.67 -30.82
CA ALA A 307 -107.74 -90.85 -32.10
C ALA A 307 -107.27 -92.10 -32.86
N ALA A 308 -105.97 -92.42 -32.83
CA ALA A 308 -105.41 -93.63 -33.44
C ALA A 308 -105.90 -94.91 -32.72
N ILE A 309 -106.02 -94.88 -31.40
CA ILE A 309 -106.60 -95.97 -30.59
C ILE A 309 -108.07 -96.19 -30.98
N GLU A 310 -108.88 -95.13 -31.07
CA GLU A 310 -110.30 -95.25 -31.40
C GLU A 310 -110.52 -95.66 -32.87
N ALA A 311 -109.65 -95.22 -33.78
CA ALA A 311 -109.64 -95.67 -35.17
C ALA A 311 -109.30 -97.18 -35.32
N ALA A 312 -108.39 -97.70 -34.49
CA ALA A 312 -108.12 -99.14 -34.42
C ALA A 312 -109.32 -99.94 -33.85
N ARG A 313 -110.11 -99.31 -32.97
CA ARG A 313 -111.31 -99.89 -32.34
C ARG A 313 -112.50 -99.99 -33.29
N ALA A 314 -112.61 -99.10 -34.28
CA ALA A 314 -113.69 -99.05 -35.28
C ALA A 314 -113.55 -100.07 -36.44
N GLY A 315 -112.49 -100.88 -36.49
CA GLY A 315 -112.30 -101.93 -37.51
C GLY A 315 -112.17 -101.38 -38.95
N GLU A 316 -112.71 -102.11 -39.95
CA GLU A 316 -112.57 -101.76 -41.38
C GLU A 316 -113.12 -100.36 -41.76
N GLN A 317 -114.06 -99.80 -40.97
CA GLN A 317 -114.59 -98.45 -41.18
C GLN A 317 -113.64 -97.33 -40.70
N GLY A 318 -112.66 -97.65 -39.85
CA GLY A 318 -111.73 -96.70 -39.23
C GLY A 318 -110.40 -96.48 -39.97
N ARG A 319 -110.11 -97.24 -41.04
CA ARG A 319 -108.79 -97.21 -41.74
C ARG A 319 -108.40 -95.82 -42.25
N GLY A 320 -109.34 -95.05 -42.80
CA GLY A 320 -109.09 -93.68 -43.24
C GLY A 320 -108.74 -92.73 -42.09
N PHE A 321 -109.41 -92.88 -40.94
CA PHE A 321 -109.16 -92.10 -39.73
C PHE A 321 -107.83 -92.46 -39.06
N ALA A 322 -107.44 -93.74 -39.07
CA ALA A 322 -106.16 -94.19 -38.51
C ALA A 322 -104.96 -93.54 -39.21
N VAL A 323 -105.01 -93.41 -40.54
CA VAL A 323 -103.96 -92.74 -41.33
C VAL A 323 -103.86 -91.26 -40.96
N VAL A 324 -104.98 -90.56 -40.81
CA VAL A 324 -105.00 -89.15 -40.42
C VAL A 324 -104.46 -88.97 -38.99
N ALA A 325 -104.86 -89.83 -38.05
CA ALA A 325 -104.38 -89.76 -36.67
C ALA A 325 -102.87 -90.00 -36.56
N ASP A 326 -102.31 -90.97 -37.30
CA ASP A 326 -100.86 -91.19 -37.34
C ASP A 326 -100.11 -90.03 -38.04
N GLU A 327 -100.70 -89.38 -39.04
CA GLU A 327 -100.11 -88.20 -39.68
C GLU A 327 -100.10 -86.98 -38.74
N VAL A 328 -101.18 -86.76 -37.98
CA VAL A 328 -101.25 -85.72 -36.93
C VAL A 328 -100.25 -86.01 -35.80
N ARG A 329 -100.09 -87.29 -35.40
CA ARG A 329 -99.10 -87.71 -34.39
C ARG A 329 -97.67 -87.39 -34.85
N LYS A 330 -97.30 -87.78 -36.08
CA LYS A 330 -96.00 -87.45 -36.67
C LYS A 330 -95.77 -85.94 -36.78
N LEU A 331 -96.81 -85.17 -37.13
CA LEU A 331 -96.75 -83.72 -37.19
C LEU A 331 -96.53 -83.10 -35.80
N ALA A 332 -97.20 -83.61 -34.78
CA ALA A 332 -97.05 -83.19 -33.40
C ALA A 332 -95.64 -83.52 -32.84
N GLU A 333 -95.14 -84.74 -33.06
CA GLU A 333 -93.76 -85.14 -32.71
C GLU A 333 -92.70 -84.28 -33.43
N ARG A 334 -92.94 -83.94 -34.70
CA ARG A 334 -92.06 -83.06 -35.48
C ARG A 334 -92.12 -81.61 -34.99
N THR A 335 -93.30 -81.14 -34.56
CA THR A 335 -93.50 -79.81 -33.97
C THR A 335 -92.80 -79.70 -32.62
N ALA A 336 -92.95 -80.69 -31.73
CA ALA A 336 -92.29 -80.74 -30.43
C ALA A 336 -90.76 -80.77 -30.56
N ARG A 337 -90.23 -81.51 -31.53
CA ARG A 337 -88.79 -81.53 -31.82
C ARG A 337 -88.29 -80.17 -32.33
N SER A 338 -89.02 -79.55 -33.26
CA SER A 338 -88.67 -78.24 -33.82
C SER A 338 -88.69 -77.15 -32.74
N THR A 339 -89.66 -77.16 -31.82
CA THR A 339 -89.68 -76.23 -30.68
C THR A 339 -88.53 -76.46 -29.72
N GLN A 340 -88.07 -77.70 -29.53
CA GLN A 340 -86.88 -78.01 -28.73
C GLN A 340 -85.61 -77.40 -29.33
N GLU A 341 -85.45 -77.50 -30.66
CA GLU A 341 -84.34 -76.90 -31.39
C GLU A 341 -84.39 -75.37 -31.30
N ILE A 342 -85.59 -74.77 -31.39
CA ILE A 342 -85.80 -73.32 -31.18
C ILE A 342 -85.43 -72.92 -29.76
N THR A 343 -85.90 -73.63 -28.72
CA THR A 343 -85.54 -73.33 -27.32
C THR A 343 -84.04 -73.41 -27.10
N ALA A 344 -83.35 -74.41 -27.68
CA ALA A 344 -81.91 -74.53 -27.59
C ALA A 344 -81.17 -73.37 -28.30
N LEU A 345 -81.68 -72.88 -29.43
CA LEU A 345 -81.13 -71.72 -30.13
C LEU A 345 -81.35 -70.43 -29.32
N VAL A 346 -82.54 -70.23 -28.76
CA VAL A 346 -82.89 -69.06 -27.94
C VAL A 346 -82.05 -68.99 -26.67
N LEU A 347 -81.81 -70.13 -26.00
CA LEU A 347 -80.92 -70.19 -24.83
C LEU A 347 -79.48 -69.75 -25.19
N ARG A 348 -78.94 -70.17 -26.33
CA ARG A 348 -77.63 -69.70 -26.81
C ARG A 348 -77.63 -68.20 -27.13
N MET A 349 -78.72 -67.67 -27.68
CA MET A 349 -78.87 -66.23 -27.95
C MET A 349 -78.96 -65.43 -26.65
N GLN A 350 -79.66 -65.91 -25.63
CA GLN A 350 -79.74 -65.29 -24.30
C GLN A 350 -78.37 -65.25 -23.61
N ASP A 351 -77.63 -66.36 -23.65
CA ASP A 351 -76.27 -66.44 -23.09
C ASP A 351 -75.31 -65.48 -23.82
N SER A 352 -75.38 -65.44 -25.16
CA SER A 352 -74.60 -64.50 -25.97
C SER A 352 -74.96 -63.05 -25.67
N ALA A 353 -76.25 -62.73 -25.51
CA ALA A 353 -76.72 -61.39 -25.15
C ALA A 353 -76.26 -60.98 -23.75
N ARG A 354 -76.27 -61.91 -22.78
CA ARG A 354 -75.72 -61.66 -21.44
C ARG A 354 -74.22 -61.37 -21.49
N SER A 355 -73.45 -62.20 -22.18
CA SER A 355 -72.00 -62.01 -22.33
C SER A 355 -71.66 -60.67 -23.02
N ALA A 356 -72.47 -60.25 -23.99
CA ALA A 356 -72.32 -58.96 -24.65
C ALA A 356 -72.63 -57.77 -23.71
N VAL A 357 -73.67 -57.85 -22.87
CA VAL A 357 -73.96 -56.83 -21.85
C VAL A 357 -72.85 -56.74 -20.81
N ASP A 358 -72.33 -57.88 -20.34
CA ASP A 358 -71.21 -57.92 -19.39
C ASP A 358 -69.96 -57.26 -20.00
N SER A 359 -69.64 -57.57 -21.26
CA SER A 359 -68.52 -56.96 -21.99
C SER A 359 -68.71 -55.45 -22.21
N MET A 360 -69.93 -55.00 -22.49
CA MET A 360 -70.26 -53.58 -22.62
C MET A 360 -70.12 -52.83 -21.29
N THR A 361 -70.47 -53.45 -20.16
CA THR A 361 -70.30 -52.88 -18.82
C THR A 361 -68.82 -52.72 -18.46
N THR A 362 -67.99 -53.72 -18.78
CA THR A 362 -66.53 -53.61 -18.65
C THR A 362 -65.97 -52.49 -19.54
N THR A 363 -66.46 -52.38 -20.78
CA THR A 363 -66.03 -51.34 -21.71
C THR A 363 -66.42 -49.95 -21.22
N GLU A 364 -67.63 -49.77 -20.68
CA GLU A 364 -68.09 -48.50 -20.08
C GLU A 364 -67.17 -48.05 -18.92
N THR A 365 -66.76 -48.98 -18.06
CA THR A 365 -65.82 -48.70 -16.96
C THR A 365 -64.45 -48.27 -17.49
N ALA A 366 -63.92 -48.97 -18.50
CA ALA A 366 -62.63 -48.63 -19.12
C ALA A 366 -62.67 -47.26 -19.82
N VAL A 367 -63.79 -46.93 -20.47
CA VAL A 367 -64.02 -45.61 -21.09
C VAL A 367 -64.05 -44.51 -20.03
N GLY A 368 -64.68 -44.76 -18.87
CA GLY A 368 -64.66 -43.83 -17.73
C GLY A 368 -63.24 -43.52 -17.24
N GLN A 369 -62.41 -44.55 -17.07
CA GLN A 369 -60.98 -44.39 -16.72
C GLN A 369 -60.19 -43.63 -17.81
N GLY A 370 -60.54 -43.82 -19.08
CA GLY A 370 -59.96 -43.09 -20.20
C GLY A 370 -60.27 -41.60 -20.17
N VAL A 371 -61.51 -41.21 -19.80
CA VAL A 371 -61.89 -39.79 -19.61
C VAL A 371 -61.07 -39.17 -18.48
N GLU A 372 -60.98 -39.84 -17.33
CA GLU A 372 -60.22 -39.34 -16.18
C GLU A 372 -58.74 -39.14 -16.51
N SER A 373 -58.12 -40.11 -17.20
CA SER A 373 -56.73 -40.02 -17.64
C SER A 373 -56.50 -38.86 -18.62
N ALA A 374 -57.43 -38.65 -19.55
CA ALA A 374 -57.37 -37.54 -20.50
C ALA A 374 -57.52 -36.17 -19.79
N GLN A 375 -58.38 -36.07 -18.77
CA GLN A 375 -58.50 -34.86 -17.94
C GLN A 375 -57.21 -34.56 -17.18
N GLN A 376 -56.59 -35.55 -16.54
CA GLN A 376 -55.30 -35.38 -15.85
C GLN A 376 -54.18 -34.92 -16.81
N ALA A 377 -54.17 -35.44 -18.03
CA ALA A 377 -53.26 -34.98 -19.07
C ALA A 377 -53.54 -33.52 -19.47
N GLY A 378 -54.82 -33.12 -19.55
CA GLY A 378 -55.23 -31.73 -19.77
C GLY A 378 -54.72 -30.78 -18.69
N ASP A 379 -54.92 -31.11 -17.42
CA ASP A 379 -54.45 -30.32 -16.27
C ASP A 379 -52.91 -30.16 -16.28
N SER A 380 -52.20 -31.23 -16.68
CA SER A 380 -50.74 -31.20 -16.80
C SER A 380 -50.27 -30.25 -17.91
N ILE A 381 -50.98 -30.22 -19.04
CA ILE A 381 -50.69 -29.30 -20.16
C ILE A 381 -51.00 -27.85 -19.78
N GLU A 382 -52.07 -27.60 -19.03
CA GLU A 382 -52.41 -26.25 -18.54
C GLU A 382 -51.29 -25.71 -17.63
N ARG A 383 -50.76 -26.54 -16.73
CA ARG A 383 -49.59 -26.20 -15.90
C ARG A 383 -48.33 -25.92 -16.72
N ILE A 384 -48.12 -26.61 -17.85
CA ILE A 384 -46.99 -26.35 -18.76
C ILE A 384 -47.16 -24.98 -19.43
N LYS A 385 -48.38 -24.64 -19.86
CA LYS A 385 -48.69 -23.32 -20.44
C LYS A 385 -48.43 -22.20 -19.43
N GLU A 386 -48.93 -22.33 -18.20
CA GLU A 386 -48.68 -21.37 -17.12
C GLU A 386 -47.19 -21.22 -16.82
N GLY A 387 -46.47 -22.35 -16.68
CA GLY A 387 -45.04 -22.37 -16.43
C GLY A 387 -44.24 -21.72 -17.56
N SER A 388 -44.64 -21.93 -18.81
CA SER A 388 -44.04 -21.27 -19.98
C SER A 388 -44.29 -19.76 -19.94
N SER A 389 -45.53 -19.31 -19.69
CA SER A 389 -45.82 -17.88 -19.57
C SER A 389 -45.01 -17.21 -18.46
N ALA A 390 -44.83 -17.86 -17.32
CA ALA A 390 -44.00 -17.35 -16.23
C ALA A 390 -42.52 -17.26 -16.61
N ALA A 391 -41.99 -18.28 -17.29
CA ALA A 391 -40.61 -18.28 -17.77
C ALA A 391 -40.36 -17.15 -18.79
N ALA A 392 -41.32 -16.84 -19.67
CA ALA A 392 -41.21 -15.74 -20.62
C ALA A 392 -41.07 -14.39 -19.91
N GLY A 393 -41.84 -14.17 -18.84
CA GLY A 393 -41.73 -12.96 -18.01
C GLY A 393 -40.34 -12.79 -17.39
N VAL A 394 -39.77 -13.88 -16.84
CA VAL A 394 -38.40 -13.85 -16.28
C VAL A 394 -37.36 -13.54 -17.36
N VAL A 395 -37.51 -14.09 -18.56
CA VAL A 395 -36.59 -13.83 -19.68
C VAL A 395 -36.68 -12.35 -20.12
N GLU A 396 -37.87 -11.75 -20.07
CA GLU A 396 -38.05 -10.33 -20.38
C GLU A 396 -37.38 -9.42 -19.33
N GLU A 397 -37.43 -9.78 -18.05
CA GLU A 397 -36.68 -9.11 -16.99
C GLU A 397 -35.16 -9.21 -17.22
N ILE A 398 -34.66 -10.41 -17.57
CA ILE A 398 -33.24 -10.63 -17.93
C ILE A 398 -32.85 -9.72 -19.11
N ALA A 399 -33.67 -9.64 -20.15
CA ALA A 399 -33.42 -8.75 -21.29
C ALA A 399 -33.43 -7.26 -20.91
N GLY A 400 -34.20 -6.88 -19.88
CA GLY A 400 -34.12 -5.55 -19.24
C GLY A 400 -32.76 -5.30 -18.60
N ALA A 401 -32.31 -6.22 -17.72
CA ALA A 401 -31.04 -6.12 -17.01
C ALA A 401 -29.83 -6.09 -17.97
N ILE A 402 -29.87 -6.86 -19.05
CA ILE A 402 -28.82 -6.87 -20.08
C ILE A 402 -28.68 -5.50 -20.76
N ARG A 403 -29.79 -4.81 -21.06
CA ARG A 403 -29.76 -3.46 -21.65
C ARG A 403 -29.15 -2.44 -20.70
N GLU A 404 -29.43 -2.56 -19.40
CA GLU A 404 -28.82 -1.73 -18.37
C GLU A 404 -27.31 -2.01 -18.25
N GLN A 405 -26.90 -3.29 -18.23
CA GLN A 405 -25.50 -3.67 -18.23
C GLN A 405 -24.73 -3.15 -19.46
N GLN A 406 -25.35 -3.13 -20.64
CA GLN A 406 -24.74 -2.58 -21.85
C GLN A 406 -24.47 -1.07 -21.72
N THR A 407 -25.40 -0.34 -21.11
CA THR A 407 -25.25 1.10 -20.84
C THR A 407 -24.10 1.33 -19.86
N SER A 408 -24.11 0.62 -18.73
CA SER A 408 -23.04 0.68 -17.72
C SER A 408 -21.67 0.30 -18.28
N SER A 409 -21.60 -0.69 -19.17
CA SER A 409 -20.33 -1.10 -19.81
C SER A 409 -19.76 0.00 -20.69
N THR A 410 -20.61 0.74 -21.39
CA THR A 410 -20.19 1.88 -22.22
C THR A 410 -19.65 3.03 -21.36
N GLU A 411 -20.29 3.33 -20.23
CA GLU A 411 -19.79 4.33 -19.27
C GLU A 411 -18.46 3.91 -18.64
N ILE A 412 -18.30 2.62 -18.30
CA ILE A 412 -17.02 2.10 -17.79
C ILE A 412 -15.93 2.27 -18.84
N ALA A 413 -16.19 1.97 -20.12
CA ALA A 413 -15.23 2.17 -21.20
C ALA A 413 -14.77 3.64 -21.30
N GLN A 414 -15.70 4.59 -21.24
CA GLN A 414 -15.39 6.03 -21.27
C GLN A 414 -14.55 6.46 -20.06
N ASN A 415 -14.87 5.97 -18.87
CA ASN A 415 -14.09 6.25 -17.66
C ASN A 415 -12.66 5.70 -17.76
N ILE A 416 -12.48 4.52 -18.34
CA ILE A 416 -11.15 3.93 -18.58
C ILE A 416 -10.34 4.79 -19.54
N GLU A 417 -10.95 5.27 -20.62
CA GLU A 417 -10.28 6.16 -21.58
C GLU A 417 -9.87 7.48 -20.92
N GLN A 418 -10.73 8.06 -20.08
CA GLN A 418 -10.42 9.27 -19.32
C GLN A 418 -9.26 9.05 -18.33
N ILE A 419 -9.20 7.89 -17.67
CA ILE A 419 -8.10 7.53 -16.78
C ILE A 419 -6.78 7.41 -17.57
N ALA A 420 -6.80 6.77 -18.73
CA ALA A 420 -5.62 6.65 -19.58
C ALA A 420 -5.08 8.03 -20.01
N GLN A 421 -5.96 8.94 -20.44
CA GLN A 421 -5.60 10.31 -20.80
C GLN A 421 -5.02 11.09 -19.61
N MET A 422 -5.64 10.98 -18.44
CA MET A 422 -5.12 11.61 -17.22
C MET A 422 -3.74 11.07 -16.85
N SER A 423 -3.50 9.79 -17.08
CA SER A 423 -2.20 9.16 -16.83
C SER A 423 -1.11 9.75 -17.73
N GLU A 424 -1.42 9.92 -19.01
CA GLU A 424 -0.49 10.53 -19.96
C GLU A 424 -0.17 11.99 -19.58
N GLN A 425 -1.19 12.77 -19.20
CA GLN A 425 -1.03 14.14 -18.70
C GLN A 425 -0.18 14.21 -17.42
N ASN A 426 -0.40 13.30 -16.48
CA ASN A 426 0.39 13.23 -15.24
C ASN A 426 1.86 12.90 -15.53
N SER A 427 2.12 12.00 -16.48
CA SER A 427 3.47 11.64 -16.92
C SER A 427 4.18 12.84 -17.54
N GLU A 428 3.50 13.60 -18.40
CA GLU A 428 4.03 14.82 -19.00
C GLU A 428 4.32 15.91 -17.95
N ALA A 429 3.37 16.15 -17.03
CA ALA A 429 3.53 17.12 -15.95
C ALA A 429 4.71 16.75 -15.02
N ALA A 430 4.88 15.47 -14.72
CA ALA A 430 6.00 14.95 -13.95
C ALA A 430 7.33 15.13 -14.69
N ALA A 431 7.38 14.86 -15.99
CA ALA A 431 8.58 15.07 -16.80
C ALA A 431 8.99 16.55 -16.84
N SER A 432 8.02 17.45 -17.04
CA SER A 432 8.24 18.90 -16.99
C SER A 432 8.76 19.36 -15.61
N SER A 433 8.19 18.82 -14.54
CA SER A 433 8.64 19.10 -13.16
C SER A 433 10.09 18.66 -12.94
N ALA A 434 10.47 17.45 -13.38
CA ALA A 434 11.83 16.95 -13.27
C ALA A 434 12.84 17.84 -14.03
N VAL A 435 12.48 18.34 -15.22
CA VAL A 435 13.31 19.29 -15.98
C VAL A 435 13.48 20.62 -15.23
N ALA A 436 12.39 21.19 -14.71
CA ALA A 436 12.43 22.45 -13.97
C ALA A 436 13.30 22.34 -12.71
N VAL A 437 13.15 21.25 -11.97
CA VAL A 437 13.94 20.89 -10.79
C VAL A 437 15.41 20.71 -11.14
N GLY A 438 15.72 20.06 -12.27
CA GLY A 438 17.09 19.96 -12.78
C GLY A 438 17.76 21.32 -12.99
N ARG A 439 17.01 22.31 -13.53
CA ARG A 439 17.48 23.69 -13.71
C ARG A 439 17.68 24.41 -12.37
N ILE A 440 16.74 24.29 -11.43
CA ILE A 440 16.88 24.88 -10.08
C ILE A 440 18.11 24.29 -9.37
N GLY A 441 18.31 22.97 -9.46
CA GLY A 441 19.46 22.30 -8.90
C GLY A 441 20.79 22.77 -9.51
N GLN A 442 20.81 23.07 -10.81
CA GLN A 442 21.98 23.68 -11.46
C GLN A 442 22.27 25.07 -10.90
N VAL A 443 21.28 25.96 -10.86
CA VAL A 443 21.43 27.33 -10.31
C VAL A 443 21.87 27.29 -8.85
N GLY A 444 21.30 26.40 -8.04
CA GLY A 444 21.71 26.22 -6.65
C GLY A 444 23.18 25.81 -6.52
N ARG A 445 23.67 24.89 -7.36
CA ARG A 445 25.09 24.51 -7.38
C ARG A 445 26.00 25.65 -7.84
N GLU A 446 25.57 26.48 -8.78
CA GLU A 446 26.32 27.67 -9.23
C GLU A 446 26.44 28.72 -8.12
N ILE A 447 25.38 28.91 -7.31
CA ILE A 447 25.41 29.76 -6.12
C ILE A 447 26.39 29.21 -5.08
N VAL A 448 26.32 27.90 -4.77
CA VAL A 448 27.25 27.26 -3.82
C VAL A 448 28.70 27.38 -4.30
N ALA A 449 28.97 27.13 -5.58
CA ALA A 449 30.30 27.27 -6.17
C ALA A 449 30.79 28.74 -6.19
N SER A 450 29.87 29.70 -6.21
CA SER A 450 30.21 31.11 -6.08
C SER A 450 30.50 31.53 -4.66
N LEU A 451 29.75 30.99 -3.70
CA LEU A 451 29.95 31.23 -2.28
C LEU A 451 31.20 30.56 -1.73
N SER A 452 31.59 29.39 -2.25
CA SER A 452 32.79 28.67 -1.80
C SER A 452 34.11 29.39 -2.09
N ARG A 453 34.11 30.41 -2.96
CA ARG A 453 35.27 31.29 -3.18
C ARG A 453 35.50 32.27 -2.02
N TYR A 454 34.47 32.56 -1.23
CA TYR A 454 34.58 33.47 -0.08
C TYR A 454 34.98 32.67 1.16
N ARG A 455 36.07 33.10 1.82
CA ARG A 455 36.50 32.53 3.09
C ARG A 455 35.65 33.15 4.20
N ILE A 456 34.62 32.42 4.59
CA ILE A 456 33.80 32.68 5.77
C ILE A 456 34.17 31.63 6.84
N SER A 457 34.13 32.00 8.12
CA SER A 457 34.24 31.08 9.27
C SER A 457 33.80 29.66 9.00
N SER A 458 34.71 28.69 8.89
CA SER A 458 34.36 27.28 9.07
C SER A 458 33.95 27.05 10.54
N GLY A 459 32.71 27.38 10.88
CA GLY A 459 31.99 26.45 11.76
C GLY A 459 32.00 25.13 11.02
N ALA A 460 32.57 24.08 11.60
CA ALA A 460 32.74 22.78 10.96
C ALA A 460 31.47 22.45 10.16
N GLN A 461 31.61 22.36 8.82
CA GLN A 461 30.47 22.13 7.94
C GLN A 461 29.82 20.84 8.41
N THR A 462 28.63 20.92 9.00
CA THR A 462 27.95 19.75 9.55
C THR A 462 27.75 18.75 8.41
N LEU A 463 28.34 17.57 8.56
CA LEU A 463 28.15 16.47 7.63
C LEU A 463 26.71 15.96 7.81
N GLU A 464 25.84 16.32 6.89
CA GLU A 464 24.47 15.82 6.82
C GLU A 464 24.47 14.46 6.10
N LEU A 465 24.00 13.43 6.81
CA LEU A 465 23.80 12.08 6.33
C LEU A 465 22.31 11.75 6.34
N ARG A 466 21.87 10.86 5.46
CA ARG A 466 20.46 10.45 5.34
C ARG A 466 20.30 8.94 5.49
N VAL A 467 19.35 8.52 6.32
CA VAL A 467 18.91 7.13 6.44
C VAL A 467 17.45 6.99 6.03
N ALA A 468 17.15 6.07 5.11
CA ALA A 468 15.78 5.79 4.68
C ALA A 468 15.25 4.47 5.24
N ASP A 469 13.97 4.46 5.60
CA ASP A 469 13.23 3.29 6.03
C ASP A 469 11.76 3.34 5.54
N ILE A 470 11.25 2.20 5.06
CA ILE A 470 9.86 2.09 4.56
C ILE A 470 8.82 2.13 5.69
N HIS A 471 9.22 1.82 6.93
CA HIS A 471 8.28 1.68 8.04
C HIS A 471 7.89 3.03 8.65
N ALA A 472 6.79 3.03 9.41
CA ALA A 472 6.31 4.21 10.12
C ALA A 472 7.22 4.65 11.28
N ASP A 473 7.00 5.87 11.76
CA ASP A 473 7.79 6.54 12.81
C ASP A 473 7.94 5.73 14.11
N GLU A 474 6.90 4.99 14.48
CA GLU A 474 6.84 4.20 15.71
C GLU A 474 7.54 2.84 15.58
N HIS A 475 7.92 2.43 14.38
CA HIS A 475 8.52 1.13 14.14
C HIS A 475 9.88 1.01 14.87
N PRO A 476 10.18 -0.12 15.54
CA PRO A 476 11.42 -0.30 16.30
C PRO A 476 12.71 0.06 15.54
N ALA A 477 12.80 -0.29 14.25
CA ALA A 477 13.94 0.06 13.41
C ALA A 477 14.10 1.59 13.22
N VAL A 478 13.01 2.32 13.01
CA VAL A 478 13.02 3.79 12.83
C VAL A 478 13.36 4.47 14.15
N ARG A 479 12.80 3.98 15.27
CA ARG A 479 13.17 4.45 16.62
C ARG A 479 14.66 4.23 16.90
N ALA A 480 15.21 3.09 16.53
CA ALA A 480 16.64 2.80 16.69
C ALA A 480 17.52 3.69 15.80
N GLN A 481 17.10 3.97 14.55
CA GLN A 481 17.79 4.91 13.66
C GLN A 481 17.77 6.35 14.20
N ARG A 482 16.68 6.77 14.87
CA ARG A 482 16.62 8.08 15.53
C ARG A 482 17.55 8.16 16.74
N ALA A 483 17.56 7.13 17.57
CA ALA A 483 18.53 7.04 18.66
C ALA A 483 19.99 7.02 18.13
N MET A 484 20.23 6.33 17.01
CA MET A 484 21.50 6.38 16.30
C MET A 484 21.85 7.80 15.84
N ALA A 485 20.88 8.55 15.31
CA ALA A 485 21.08 9.93 14.89
C ALA A 485 21.46 10.84 16.07
N GLU A 486 20.78 10.69 17.20
CA GLU A 486 21.10 11.41 18.45
C GLU A 486 22.51 11.07 18.93
N MET A 487 22.88 9.78 18.98
CA MET A 487 24.22 9.33 19.37
C MET A 487 25.30 9.87 18.44
N ILE A 488 25.06 9.91 17.13
CA ILE A 488 26.00 10.48 16.15
C ILE A 488 26.17 11.98 16.40
N GLN A 489 25.07 12.71 16.60
CA GLN A 489 25.12 14.15 16.84
C GLN A 489 25.85 14.49 18.15
N GLU A 490 25.58 13.75 19.23
CA GLU A 490 26.24 13.94 20.53
C GLU A 490 27.73 13.61 20.46
N ARG A 491 28.09 12.42 19.97
CA ARG A 491 29.50 11.95 19.92
C ARG A 491 30.35 12.79 18.97
N SER A 492 29.74 13.34 17.92
CA SER A 492 30.43 14.21 16.96
C SER A 492 30.44 15.68 17.39
N GLN A 493 29.83 16.03 18.53
CA GLN A 493 29.67 17.41 19.00
C GLN A 493 28.99 18.32 17.96
N GLY A 494 27.99 17.77 17.25
CA GLY A 494 27.25 18.45 16.19
C GLY A 494 27.95 18.51 14.83
N ARG A 495 29.14 17.89 14.67
CA ARG A 495 29.82 17.81 13.37
C ARG A 495 29.11 16.92 12.36
N ILE A 496 28.35 15.93 12.81
CA ILE A 496 27.58 15.02 11.94
C ILE A 496 26.12 15.05 12.38
N ARG A 497 25.21 15.14 11.42
CA ARG A 497 23.77 15.00 11.65
C ARG A 497 23.23 13.91 10.72
N LEU A 498 22.42 13.00 11.29
CA LEU A 498 21.75 11.94 10.52
C LEU A 498 20.26 12.24 10.44
N ARG A 499 19.75 12.52 9.24
CA ARG A 499 18.33 12.72 8.96
C ARG A 499 17.66 11.37 8.69
N VAL A 500 16.64 11.04 9.50
CA VAL A 500 15.85 9.81 9.36
C VAL A 500 14.62 10.08 8.48
N MET A 501 14.54 9.40 7.34
CA MET A 501 13.45 9.46 6.37
C MET A 501 12.59 8.20 6.49
N SER A 502 11.52 8.26 7.28
CA SER A 502 10.58 7.15 7.51
C SER A 502 9.44 7.14 6.48
N LYS A 503 8.50 6.19 6.62
CA LYS A 503 7.26 6.08 5.82
C LYS A 503 7.51 6.00 4.31
N GLY A 504 8.68 5.52 3.90
CA GLY A 504 9.06 5.47 2.49
C GLY A 504 9.24 6.85 1.85
N ALA A 505 9.60 7.88 2.62
CA ALA A 505 9.81 9.24 2.10
C ALA A 505 10.90 9.32 1.02
N PHE A 506 11.88 8.41 1.03
CA PHE A 506 12.88 8.29 -0.04
C PHE A 506 12.38 7.48 -1.26
N GLY A 507 11.38 6.63 -1.08
CA GLY A 507 10.91 5.68 -2.09
C GLY A 507 10.71 4.27 -1.53
N SER A 508 10.59 3.30 -2.43
CA SER A 508 10.54 1.88 -2.07
C SER A 508 11.88 1.38 -1.51
N GLU A 509 11.91 0.21 -0.89
CA GLU A 509 13.16 -0.43 -0.45
C GLU A 509 14.15 -0.61 -1.62
N LYS A 510 13.64 -0.93 -2.81
CA LYS A 510 14.46 -1.05 -4.03
C LYS A 510 15.06 0.30 -4.45
N ASP A 511 14.26 1.37 -4.46
CA ASP A 511 14.75 2.72 -4.76
C ASP A 511 15.83 3.15 -3.76
N ALA A 512 15.64 2.84 -2.47
CA ALA A 512 16.62 3.13 -1.42
C ALA A 512 17.95 2.41 -1.67
N LEU A 513 17.93 1.10 -1.94
CA LEU A 513 19.15 0.33 -2.25
C LEU A 513 19.86 0.84 -3.52
N GLU A 514 19.13 1.23 -4.56
CA GLU A 514 19.71 1.87 -5.75
C GLU A 514 20.35 3.24 -5.40
N GLY A 515 19.69 4.02 -4.55
CA GLY A 515 20.20 5.27 -3.97
C GLY A 515 21.48 5.07 -3.16
N ILE A 516 21.61 3.96 -2.43
CA ILE A 516 22.84 3.62 -1.71
C ILE A 516 23.98 3.38 -2.70
N LYS A 517 23.76 2.62 -3.78
CA LYS A 517 24.80 2.31 -4.77
C LYS A 517 25.31 3.54 -5.52
N ASN A 518 24.41 4.44 -5.93
CA ASN A 518 24.78 5.64 -6.67
C ASN A 518 25.27 6.80 -5.77
N GLY A 519 25.10 6.66 -4.45
CA GLY A 519 25.50 7.65 -3.45
C GLY A 519 24.50 8.78 -3.24
N ALA A 520 23.27 8.66 -3.77
CA ALA A 520 22.16 9.55 -3.47
C ALA A 520 21.57 9.30 -2.08
N LEU A 521 21.81 8.14 -1.46
CA LEU A 521 21.42 7.87 -0.08
C LEU A 521 22.64 7.40 0.70
N ASP A 522 22.78 7.82 1.96
CA ASP A 522 23.92 7.42 2.78
C ASP A 522 23.65 6.07 3.46
N MET A 523 22.45 5.84 3.98
CA MET A 523 22.10 4.66 4.76
C MET A 523 20.69 4.14 4.47
N THR A 524 20.48 2.83 4.58
CA THR A 524 19.14 2.25 4.60
C THR A 524 19.12 0.94 5.36
N ARG A 525 17.96 0.63 5.95
CA ARG A 525 17.69 -0.67 6.56
C ARG A 525 16.85 -1.48 5.59
N SER A 526 17.28 -2.71 5.32
CA SER A 526 16.64 -3.59 4.35
C SER A 526 16.55 -5.02 4.86
N MET A 527 15.60 -5.79 4.31
CA MET A 527 15.54 -7.23 4.50
C MET A 527 16.72 -7.91 3.80
N LEU A 528 17.36 -8.89 4.46
CA LEU A 528 18.52 -9.60 3.91
C LEU A 528 18.31 -10.16 2.50
N SER A 529 17.12 -10.70 2.21
CA SER A 529 16.83 -11.30 0.91
C SER A 529 16.93 -10.30 -0.25
N SER A 530 16.69 -9.00 0.00
CA SER A 530 16.80 -7.95 -1.00
C SER A 530 18.24 -7.72 -1.46
N LEU A 531 19.23 -8.17 -0.67
CA LEU A 531 20.66 -8.05 -0.95
C LEU A 531 21.30 -9.34 -1.49
N ASN A 532 20.58 -10.47 -1.58
CA ASN A 532 21.15 -11.78 -1.94
C ASN A 532 21.96 -11.78 -3.24
N ARG A 533 21.59 -10.94 -4.22
CA ARG A 533 22.32 -10.82 -5.49
C ARG A 533 23.64 -10.04 -5.34
N ASP A 534 23.63 -8.99 -4.53
CA ASP A 534 24.77 -8.09 -4.38
C ASP A 534 25.73 -8.50 -3.25
N CYS A 535 25.20 -9.20 -2.23
CA CYS A 535 25.91 -9.75 -1.08
C CYS A 535 25.58 -11.25 -0.94
N PRO A 536 26.20 -12.17 -1.70
CA PRO A 536 25.77 -13.59 -1.73
C PRO A 536 25.77 -14.33 -0.39
N LEU A 537 26.52 -13.86 0.62
CA LEU A 537 26.51 -14.46 1.96
C LEU A 537 25.25 -14.13 2.78
N THR A 538 24.46 -13.13 2.40
CA THR A 538 23.19 -12.79 3.09
C THR A 538 22.11 -13.86 2.91
N VAL A 539 22.27 -14.77 1.94
CA VAL A 539 21.35 -15.90 1.76
C VAL A 539 21.40 -16.87 2.95
N VAL A 540 22.58 -17.02 3.58
CA VAL A 540 22.80 -17.99 4.66
C VAL A 540 21.91 -17.71 5.88
N PRO A 541 21.93 -16.52 6.50
CA PRO A 541 20.98 -16.20 7.59
C PRO A 541 19.51 -16.20 7.16
N GLY A 542 19.22 -16.16 5.86
CA GLY A 542 17.87 -16.30 5.31
C GLY A 542 17.35 -17.74 5.27
N MET A 543 18.22 -18.73 5.45
CA MET A 543 17.85 -20.14 5.30
C MET A 543 16.85 -20.58 6.39
N PRO A 544 15.83 -21.38 6.01
CA PRO A 544 14.79 -21.76 6.95
C PRO A 544 15.33 -22.70 8.04
N PHE A 545 14.86 -22.53 9.27
CA PHE A 545 15.28 -23.28 10.47
C PHE A 545 16.79 -23.26 10.77
N LEU A 546 17.54 -22.29 10.24
CA LEU A 546 18.98 -22.17 10.55
C LEU A 546 19.22 -21.85 12.03
N PHE A 547 18.43 -20.93 12.59
CA PHE A 547 18.60 -20.49 13.97
C PHE A 547 17.69 -21.28 14.92
N ARG A 548 18.29 -21.86 15.97
CA ARG A 548 17.57 -22.61 17.01
C ARG A 548 16.72 -21.73 17.94
N SER A 549 17.06 -20.45 18.06
CA SER A 549 16.38 -19.46 18.88
C SER A 549 16.79 -18.04 18.47
N ILE A 550 16.06 -17.04 18.96
CA ILE A 550 16.43 -15.63 18.81
C ILE A 550 17.81 -15.35 19.45
N ASP A 551 18.13 -15.93 20.61
CA ASP A 551 19.45 -15.80 21.25
C ASP A 551 20.57 -16.38 20.37
N HIS A 552 20.34 -17.55 19.75
CA HIS A 552 21.28 -18.15 18.81
C HIS A 552 21.49 -17.28 17.57
N MET A 553 20.41 -16.69 17.03
CA MET A 553 20.48 -15.73 15.93
C MET A 553 21.30 -14.50 16.32
N GLN A 554 20.98 -13.85 17.44
CA GLN A 554 21.69 -12.65 17.91
C GLN A 554 23.19 -12.93 18.12
N LYS A 555 23.56 -14.02 18.81
CA LYS A 555 24.97 -14.41 18.99
C LYS A 555 25.70 -14.65 17.68
N SER A 556 25.03 -15.28 16.72
CA SER A 556 25.61 -15.56 15.39
C SER A 556 25.86 -14.28 14.61
N MET A 557 24.90 -13.34 14.65
CA MET A 557 24.93 -12.10 13.89
C MET A 557 25.79 -11.00 14.55
N ASP A 558 25.97 -11.04 15.87
CA ASP A 558 26.90 -10.18 16.60
C ASP A 558 28.35 -10.72 16.55
N GLY A 559 28.51 -12.02 16.32
CA GLY A 559 29.79 -12.73 16.31
C GLY A 559 30.51 -12.73 14.96
N GLY A 560 31.50 -13.62 14.84
CA GLY A 560 32.31 -13.80 13.64
C GLY A 560 31.50 -14.03 12.34
N PRO A 561 30.48 -14.91 12.32
CA PRO A 561 29.64 -15.12 11.15
C PRO A 561 28.97 -13.84 10.64
N GLY A 562 28.37 -13.04 11.54
CA GLY A 562 27.76 -11.76 11.19
C GLY A 562 28.76 -10.76 10.63
N GLN A 563 29.94 -10.62 11.24
CA GLN A 563 31.00 -9.74 10.74
C GLN A 563 31.46 -10.13 9.32
N GLN A 564 31.57 -11.44 9.05
CA GLN A 564 31.89 -11.93 7.71
C GLN A 564 30.82 -11.53 6.68
N ILE A 565 29.53 -11.61 7.03
CA ILE A 565 28.44 -11.18 6.16
C ILE A 565 28.51 -9.68 5.90
N LEU A 566 28.63 -8.84 6.94
CA LEU A 566 28.72 -7.38 6.80
C LEU A 566 29.89 -6.96 5.91
N ALA A 567 31.05 -7.61 6.06
CA ALA A 567 32.24 -7.34 5.25
C ALA A 567 32.05 -7.74 3.77
N SER A 568 31.33 -8.84 3.51
CA SER A 568 31.13 -9.35 2.14
C SER A 568 30.35 -8.38 1.24
N CYS A 569 29.56 -7.48 1.84
CA CYS A 569 28.73 -6.52 1.12
C CYS A 569 29.50 -5.38 0.43
N ALA A 570 30.80 -5.21 0.73
CA ALA A 570 31.65 -4.19 0.12
C ALA A 570 31.71 -4.29 -1.41
N ALA A 571 31.76 -5.51 -1.96
CA ALA A 571 31.79 -5.75 -3.39
C ALA A 571 30.49 -5.31 -4.10
N GLY A 572 29.36 -5.33 -3.39
CA GLY A 572 28.06 -4.88 -3.90
C GLY A 572 27.83 -3.37 -3.86
N GLY A 573 28.81 -2.60 -3.35
CA GLY A 573 28.70 -1.14 -3.18
C GLY A 573 28.16 -0.70 -1.81
N TYR A 574 28.18 -1.59 -0.81
CA TYR A 574 27.62 -1.35 0.52
C TYR A 574 28.66 -1.52 1.62
N VAL A 575 28.49 -0.83 2.74
CA VAL A 575 29.18 -1.11 4.00
C VAL A 575 28.12 -1.59 4.98
N GLY A 576 28.20 -2.87 5.37
CA GLY A 576 27.32 -3.42 6.40
C GLY A 576 27.66 -2.85 7.77
N LEU A 577 26.69 -2.24 8.46
CA LEU A 577 26.90 -1.59 9.75
C LEU A 577 26.41 -2.42 10.93
N ALA A 578 25.22 -3.00 10.82
CA ALA A 578 24.57 -3.72 11.90
C ALA A 578 23.43 -4.62 11.39
N PHE A 579 23.02 -5.56 12.23
CA PHE A 579 21.79 -6.34 12.04
C PHE A 579 20.74 -5.91 13.07
N TYR A 580 19.49 -5.79 12.62
CA TYR A 580 18.33 -5.52 13.46
C TYR A 580 17.42 -6.73 13.52
N ASP A 581 16.85 -7.00 14.68
CA ASP A 581 15.96 -8.13 14.87
C ASP A 581 14.65 -7.95 14.06
N SER A 582 14.18 -9.03 13.47
CA SER A 582 12.90 -9.06 12.73
C SER A 582 11.98 -10.19 13.23
N GLY A 583 12.25 -10.69 14.44
CA GLY A 583 11.50 -11.77 15.07
C GLY A 583 11.50 -13.08 14.28
N ALA A 584 10.65 -14.01 14.69
CA ALA A 584 10.43 -15.26 13.96
C ALA A 584 9.20 -15.14 13.05
N ARG A 585 9.36 -15.50 11.77
CA ARG A 585 8.29 -15.50 10.77
C ARG A 585 7.49 -16.78 10.85
N SER A 586 6.17 -16.64 10.85
CA SER A 586 5.23 -17.73 11.07
C SER A 586 4.01 -17.61 10.15
N VAL A 587 3.42 -18.76 9.82
CA VAL A 587 2.25 -18.81 8.94
C VAL A 587 0.99 -18.36 9.69
N TYR A 588 0.18 -17.52 9.05
CA TYR A 588 -1.17 -17.19 9.48
C TYR A 588 -2.18 -17.40 8.37
N ALA A 589 -3.35 -17.94 8.74
CA ALA A 589 -4.41 -18.37 7.84
C ALA A 589 -5.77 -18.38 8.58
N ASN A 590 -6.84 -18.84 7.93
CA ASN A 590 -8.13 -19.10 8.58
C ASN A 590 -8.27 -20.52 9.14
N LYS A 591 -7.27 -21.37 8.94
CA LYS A 591 -7.16 -22.72 9.53
C LYS A 591 -5.85 -22.85 10.32
N ALA A 592 -5.84 -23.72 11.33
CA ALA A 592 -4.64 -24.04 12.08
C ALA A 592 -3.66 -24.77 11.18
N VAL A 593 -2.38 -24.39 11.23
CA VAL A 593 -1.30 -25.10 10.55
C VAL A 593 -0.43 -25.76 11.61
N ARG A 594 -0.59 -27.07 11.79
CA ARG A 594 0.09 -27.84 12.84
C ARG A 594 1.25 -28.66 12.28
N SER A 595 1.18 -29.02 11.00
CA SER A 595 2.18 -29.84 10.32
C SER A 595 2.29 -29.49 8.84
N LEU A 596 3.30 -30.06 8.17
CA LEU A 596 3.48 -29.93 6.72
C LEU A 596 2.23 -30.33 5.92
N ALA A 597 1.44 -31.30 6.40
CA ALA A 597 0.23 -31.76 5.72
C ALA A 597 -0.83 -30.65 5.60
N ASP A 598 -0.89 -29.74 6.57
CA ASP A 598 -1.87 -28.65 6.59
C ASP A 598 -1.57 -27.55 5.56
N MET A 599 -0.32 -27.45 5.11
CA MET A 599 0.11 -26.50 4.09
C MET A 599 -0.18 -26.98 2.66
N ARG A 600 -0.47 -28.27 2.46
CA ARG A 600 -0.59 -28.85 1.12
C ARG A 600 -1.68 -28.15 0.31
N GLY A 601 -1.28 -27.56 -0.82
CA GLY A 601 -2.19 -26.88 -1.76
C GLY A 601 -2.70 -25.51 -1.29
N LEU A 602 -2.29 -25.04 -0.11
CA LEU A 602 -2.68 -23.73 0.41
C LEU A 602 -2.03 -22.61 -0.41
N LYS A 603 -2.81 -21.62 -0.86
CA LYS A 603 -2.27 -20.44 -1.56
C LYS A 603 -1.57 -19.52 -0.56
N LEU A 604 -0.25 -19.62 -0.45
CA LEU A 604 0.55 -18.87 0.53
C LEU A 604 1.17 -17.65 -0.13
N ARG A 605 0.82 -16.45 0.34
CA ARG A 605 1.56 -15.24 -0.04
C ARG A 605 3.00 -15.33 0.46
N VAL A 606 3.95 -14.98 -0.41
CA VAL A 606 5.37 -14.83 -0.06
C VAL A 606 5.94 -13.49 -0.53
N PRO A 607 7.02 -12.98 0.10
CA PRO A 607 7.81 -11.89 -0.48
C PRO A 607 8.32 -12.24 -1.88
N GLN A 608 8.55 -11.23 -2.72
CA GLN A 608 9.03 -11.38 -4.10
C GLN A 608 10.52 -11.78 -4.14
N SER A 609 10.80 -13.04 -3.83
CA SER A 609 12.16 -13.60 -3.74
C SER A 609 12.14 -15.09 -4.02
N ASP A 610 13.12 -15.55 -4.81
CA ASP A 610 13.27 -16.96 -5.18
C ASP A 610 13.44 -17.86 -3.95
N LEU A 611 14.12 -17.38 -2.90
CA LEU A 611 14.28 -18.11 -1.64
C LEU A 611 12.93 -18.35 -0.97
N TRP A 612 12.08 -17.32 -0.87
CA TRP A 612 10.78 -17.42 -0.24
C TRP A 612 9.79 -18.28 -1.04
N ILE A 613 9.85 -18.20 -2.37
CA ILE A 613 9.11 -19.10 -3.26
C ILE A 613 9.52 -20.56 -3.03
N ALA A 614 10.82 -20.83 -2.92
CA ALA A 614 11.34 -22.17 -2.67
C ALA A 614 10.95 -22.72 -1.29
N ILE A 615 11.03 -21.88 -0.24
CA ILE A 615 10.59 -22.25 1.12
C ILE A 615 9.11 -22.64 1.10
N ALA A 616 8.23 -21.83 0.49
CA ALA A 616 6.81 -22.12 0.41
C ALA A 616 6.50 -23.41 -0.35
N LYS A 617 7.18 -23.65 -1.48
CA LYS A 617 7.07 -24.93 -2.23
C LYS A 617 7.52 -26.12 -1.40
N ALA A 618 8.63 -25.99 -0.67
CA ALA A 618 9.13 -27.01 0.24
C ALA A 618 8.15 -27.27 1.40
N MET A 619 7.44 -26.23 1.87
CA MET A 619 6.35 -26.37 2.84
C MET A 619 5.10 -27.07 2.25
N GLY A 620 5.04 -27.34 0.94
CA GLY A 620 3.90 -27.95 0.26
C GLY A 620 2.80 -26.97 -0.17
N ALA A 621 3.03 -25.66 0.00
CA ALA A 621 2.10 -24.61 -0.37
C ALA A 621 2.27 -24.16 -1.83
N GLN A 622 1.27 -23.45 -2.35
CA GLN A 622 1.35 -22.76 -3.64
C GLN A 622 1.75 -21.29 -3.39
N PRO A 623 3.00 -20.89 -3.70
CA PRO A 623 3.44 -19.53 -3.44
C PRO A 623 2.81 -18.51 -4.39
N THR A 624 2.33 -17.40 -3.84
CA THR A 624 1.88 -16.22 -4.60
C THR A 624 2.75 -15.02 -4.21
N PRO A 625 3.73 -14.62 -5.04
CA PRO A 625 4.60 -13.47 -4.76
C PRO A 625 3.82 -12.16 -4.82
N MET A 626 3.86 -11.36 -3.75
CA MET A 626 3.02 -10.14 -3.62
C MET A 626 3.62 -9.19 -2.56
N ALA A 627 3.36 -7.88 -2.63
CA ALA A 627 3.77 -6.93 -1.59
C ALA A 627 2.97 -7.15 -0.28
N LEU A 628 3.41 -6.55 0.84
CA LEU A 628 2.81 -6.83 2.15
C LEU A 628 1.46 -6.10 2.32
N ASP A 629 1.33 -4.91 1.76
CA ASP A 629 0.14 -4.05 1.71
C ASP A 629 -0.95 -4.58 0.77
N GLU A 630 -0.63 -5.49 -0.13
CA GLU A 630 -1.56 -6.09 -1.09
C GLU A 630 -2.30 -7.33 -0.56
N ILE A 631 -1.89 -7.89 0.59
CA ILE A 631 -2.41 -9.18 1.10
C ILE A 631 -3.91 -9.13 1.36
N ILE A 632 -4.44 -8.04 1.91
CA ILE A 632 -5.88 -7.90 2.19
C ILE A 632 -6.69 -7.93 0.90
N ALA A 633 -6.26 -7.19 -0.13
CA ALA A 633 -6.89 -7.21 -1.44
C ALA A 633 -6.77 -8.59 -2.10
N GLY A 634 -5.57 -9.19 -2.06
CA GLY A 634 -5.31 -10.52 -2.59
C GLY A 634 -6.18 -11.61 -1.95
N GLN A 635 -6.42 -11.54 -0.64
CA GLN A 635 -7.29 -12.47 0.06
C GLN A 635 -8.76 -12.29 -0.36
N ARG A 636 -9.24 -11.05 -0.49
CA ARG A 636 -10.61 -10.74 -0.95
C ARG A 636 -10.86 -11.23 -2.38
N MET A 637 -9.84 -11.21 -3.24
CA MET A 637 -9.88 -11.73 -4.60
C MET A 637 -9.68 -13.25 -4.69
N GLY A 638 -9.46 -13.96 -3.57
CA GLY A 638 -9.21 -15.41 -3.55
C GLY A 638 -7.85 -15.84 -4.11
N LEU A 639 -6.91 -14.90 -4.24
CA LEU A 639 -5.55 -15.14 -4.72
C LEU A 639 -4.66 -15.80 -3.66
N VAL A 640 -4.94 -15.53 -2.37
CA VAL A 640 -4.18 -16.05 -1.23
C VAL A 640 -5.12 -16.48 -0.09
N GLU A 641 -4.74 -17.55 0.59
CA GLU A 641 -5.48 -18.15 1.71
C GLU A 641 -4.68 -18.15 3.02
N ALA A 642 -3.39 -17.84 2.91
CA ALA A 642 -2.47 -17.70 4.02
C ALA A 642 -1.35 -16.73 3.64
N ALA A 643 -0.65 -16.22 4.64
CA ALA A 643 0.61 -15.54 4.46
C ALA A 643 1.54 -15.86 5.63
N GLU A 644 2.75 -15.30 5.63
CA GLU A 644 3.71 -15.47 6.72
C GLU A 644 4.38 -14.15 7.10
N ASN A 645 4.65 -13.98 8.40
CA ASN A 645 5.40 -12.86 8.97
C ASN A 645 5.56 -13.02 10.49
N ASN A 646 6.27 -12.09 11.13
CA ASN A 646 6.28 -11.91 12.59
C ASN A 646 4.98 -11.24 13.10
N LEU A 647 4.72 -11.33 14.40
CA LEU A 647 3.53 -10.75 15.05
C LEU A 647 3.41 -9.22 14.85
N PRO A 648 4.48 -8.41 15.02
CA PRO A 648 4.41 -6.97 14.77
C PRO A 648 3.92 -6.59 13.37
N SER A 649 4.35 -7.32 12.34
CA SER A 649 3.92 -7.08 10.96
C SER A 649 2.50 -7.57 10.71
N TYR A 650 2.15 -8.75 11.25
CA TYR A 650 0.81 -9.30 11.17
C TYR A 650 -0.24 -8.38 11.82
N GLU A 651 0.10 -7.75 12.94
CA GLU A 651 -0.73 -6.74 13.61
C GLU A 651 -0.70 -5.38 12.88
N GLY A 652 0.48 -4.87 12.53
CA GLY A 652 0.64 -3.54 11.94
C GLY A 652 -0.03 -3.38 10.57
N PHE A 653 -0.08 -4.44 9.77
CA PHE A 653 -0.79 -4.47 8.48
C PHE A 653 -2.22 -5.00 8.60
N LYS A 654 -2.72 -5.25 9.82
CA LYS A 654 -4.09 -5.68 10.10
C LYS A 654 -4.49 -7.01 9.44
N HIS A 655 -3.54 -7.89 9.16
CA HIS A 655 -3.84 -9.21 8.58
C HIS A 655 -4.66 -10.09 9.53
N PHE A 656 -4.63 -9.82 10.83
CA PHE A 656 -5.45 -10.50 11.83
C PHE A 656 -6.96 -10.32 11.62
N GLU A 657 -7.38 -9.27 10.89
CA GLU A 657 -8.79 -9.05 10.56
C GLU A 657 -9.32 -10.10 9.56
N ILE A 658 -8.44 -10.65 8.71
CA ILE A 658 -8.80 -11.58 7.63
C ILE A 658 -8.25 -13.00 7.82
N PHE A 659 -7.24 -13.18 8.67
CA PHE A 659 -6.64 -14.47 9.00
C PHE A 659 -6.61 -14.65 10.50
N GLN A 660 -7.53 -15.42 11.07
CA GLN A 660 -7.72 -15.48 12.53
C GLN A 660 -6.86 -16.53 13.25
N GLN A 661 -6.02 -17.28 12.55
CA GLN A 661 -5.15 -18.29 13.15
C GLN A 661 -3.69 -18.02 12.81
N TYR A 662 -2.88 -17.82 13.84
CA TYR A 662 -1.44 -17.60 13.71
C TYR A 662 -0.71 -18.81 14.26
N SER A 663 -0.01 -19.54 13.38
CA SER A 663 0.64 -20.81 13.71
C SER A 663 2.14 -20.64 13.78
N PHE A 664 2.73 -20.90 14.95
CA PHE A 664 4.16 -20.70 15.25
C PHE A 664 5.06 -21.72 14.53
N THR A 665 5.05 -21.70 13.20
CA THR A 665 5.96 -22.47 12.36
C THR A 665 7.40 -22.01 12.54
N GLU A 666 7.60 -20.70 12.81
CA GLU A 666 8.91 -20.08 13.09
C GLU A 666 9.99 -20.51 12.09
N HIS A 667 9.61 -20.59 10.82
CA HIS A 667 10.41 -21.22 9.77
C HIS A 667 11.59 -20.34 9.35
N SER A 668 11.61 -19.06 9.74
CA SER A 668 12.73 -18.15 9.53
C SER A 668 12.85 -17.16 10.67
N MET A 669 14.09 -16.83 11.04
CA MET A 669 14.43 -15.80 12.02
C MET A 669 15.45 -14.82 11.42
N ALA A 670 15.42 -14.64 10.10
CA ALA A 670 16.36 -13.77 9.41
C ALA A 670 16.27 -12.33 9.95
N PRO A 671 17.39 -11.71 10.35
CA PRO A 671 17.39 -10.31 10.75
C PRO A 671 17.25 -9.39 9.54
N ASP A 672 17.03 -8.11 9.80
CA ASP A 672 17.26 -7.05 8.83
C ASP A 672 18.71 -6.57 8.92
N ILE A 673 19.20 -5.90 7.86
CA ILE A 673 20.55 -5.35 7.80
C ILE A 673 20.49 -3.83 7.57
N LEU A 674 21.30 -3.09 8.33
CA LEU A 674 21.57 -1.68 8.13
C LEU A 674 22.85 -1.55 7.30
N VAL A 675 22.74 -0.93 6.13
CA VAL A 675 23.85 -0.71 5.20
C VAL A 675 24.10 0.77 4.96
N PHE A 676 25.35 1.10 4.63
CA PHE A 676 25.81 2.43 4.24
C PHE A 676 26.35 2.41 2.80
N SER A 677 26.23 3.51 2.06
CA SER A 677 26.80 3.66 0.72
C SER A 677 28.32 3.60 0.73
N LYS A 678 28.90 2.58 0.10
CA LYS A 678 30.38 2.47 0.04
C LYS A 678 31.02 3.70 -0.61
N ARG A 679 30.38 4.24 -1.66
CA ARG A 679 30.84 5.45 -2.34
C ARG A 679 30.93 6.66 -1.41
N ARG A 680 29.95 6.83 -0.53
CA ARG A 680 29.91 7.91 0.47
C ARG A 680 30.87 7.61 1.63
N TRP A 681 30.90 6.36 2.08
CA TRP A 681 31.75 5.88 3.18
C TRP A 681 33.24 6.11 2.92
N ASP A 682 33.70 5.82 1.71
CA ASP A 682 35.11 5.97 1.33
C ASP A 682 35.59 7.44 1.34
N GLY A 683 34.65 8.41 1.36
CA GLY A 683 34.95 9.84 1.52
C GLY A 683 34.98 10.34 2.97
N LEU A 684 34.61 9.51 3.94
CA LEU A 684 34.58 9.87 5.37
C LEU A 684 35.97 9.71 6.02
N SER A 685 36.22 10.49 7.07
CA SER A 685 37.41 10.30 7.90
C SER A 685 37.35 8.98 8.67
N ALA A 686 38.49 8.39 9.00
CA ALA A 686 38.53 7.16 9.79
C ALA A 686 37.86 7.33 11.18
N GLU A 687 37.93 8.53 11.76
CA GLU A 687 37.24 8.88 13.01
C GLU A 687 35.72 8.83 12.83
N ASP A 688 35.19 9.47 11.78
CA ASP A 688 33.75 9.50 11.53
C ASP A 688 33.21 8.12 11.16
N GLN A 689 33.97 7.33 10.40
CA GLN A 689 33.65 5.92 10.12
C GLN A 689 33.53 5.11 11.41
N GLN A 690 34.50 5.22 12.32
CA GLN A 690 34.46 4.53 13.61
C GLN A 690 33.27 4.99 14.47
N LEU A 691 33.01 6.30 14.51
CA LEU A 691 31.91 6.90 15.25
C LEU A 691 30.55 6.38 14.75
N ILE A 692 30.32 6.41 13.43
CA ILE A 692 29.08 5.93 12.81
C ILE A 692 28.92 4.42 13.02
N SER A 693 29.97 3.62 12.82
CA SER A 693 29.93 2.18 13.08
C SER A 693 29.67 1.85 14.56
N ALA A 694 30.19 2.64 15.50
CA ALA A 694 29.92 2.46 16.92
C ALA A 694 28.47 2.82 17.27
N ALA A 695 27.96 3.94 16.76
CA ALA A 695 26.57 4.34 16.97
C ALA A 695 25.58 3.32 16.36
N ALA A 696 25.89 2.76 15.18
CA ALA A 696 25.11 1.68 14.59
C ALA A 696 25.09 0.44 15.49
N ARG A 697 26.24 0.00 16.01
CA ARG A 697 26.32 -1.14 16.94
C ARG A 697 25.54 -0.89 18.23
N ASP A 698 25.64 0.29 18.82
CA ASP A 698 24.91 0.61 20.05
C ASP A 698 23.41 0.70 19.83
N SER A 699 22.97 1.13 18.64
CA SER A 699 21.55 1.18 18.28
C SER A 699 20.89 -0.19 18.22
N VAL A 700 21.66 -1.28 17.99
CA VAL A 700 21.15 -2.66 17.99
C VAL A 700 20.54 -3.03 19.35
N ARG A 701 21.15 -2.60 20.46
CA ARG A 701 20.62 -2.88 21.81
C ARG A 701 19.25 -2.22 22.00
N LEU A 702 19.12 -0.96 21.58
CA LEU A 702 17.85 -0.23 21.65
C LEU A 702 16.81 -0.83 20.72
N MET A 703 17.22 -1.21 19.50
CA MET A 703 16.36 -1.90 18.55
C MET A 703 15.77 -3.16 19.18
N ARG A 704 16.60 -4.03 19.76
CA ARG A 704 16.15 -5.28 20.41
C ARG A 704 15.18 -5.03 21.56
N GLN A 705 15.41 -3.98 22.36
CA GLN A 705 14.47 -3.56 23.39
C GLN A 705 13.12 -3.15 22.79
N TYR A 706 13.13 -2.23 21.82
CA TYR A 706 11.92 -1.75 21.16
C TYR A 706 11.19 -2.87 20.42
N TRP A 707 11.92 -3.83 19.84
CA TRP A 707 11.36 -5.00 19.17
C TRP A 707 10.62 -5.90 20.16
N LYS A 708 11.23 -6.19 21.31
CA LYS A 708 10.60 -6.99 22.36
C LYS A 708 9.32 -6.33 22.88
N GLU A 709 9.37 -5.03 23.18
CA GLU A 709 8.20 -4.24 23.57
C GLU A 709 7.08 -4.34 22.51
N ARG A 710 7.46 -4.25 21.22
CA ARG A 710 6.53 -4.30 20.11
C ARG A 710 5.93 -5.68 19.88
N GLU A 711 6.71 -6.75 19.98
CA GLU A 711 6.20 -8.13 19.92
C GLU A 711 5.20 -8.42 21.03
N ASP A 712 5.49 -8.00 22.27
CA ASP A 712 4.61 -8.18 23.42
C ASP A 712 3.29 -7.41 23.24
N SER A 713 3.38 -6.17 22.75
CA SER A 713 2.21 -5.35 22.43
C SER A 713 1.37 -5.94 21.30
N ALA A 714 2.00 -6.31 20.18
CA ALA A 714 1.33 -6.90 19.03
C ALA A 714 0.64 -8.22 19.40
N ARG A 715 1.31 -9.08 20.18
CA ARG A 715 0.72 -10.33 20.69
C ARG A 715 -0.56 -10.08 21.48
N LYS A 716 -0.54 -9.13 22.41
CA LYS A 716 -1.72 -8.76 23.22
C LYS A 716 -2.85 -8.23 22.34
N ALA A 717 -2.53 -7.37 21.37
CA ALA A 717 -3.50 -6.78 20.46
C ALA A 717 -4.19 -7.83 19.58
N VAL A 718 -3.44 -8.72 18.93
CA VAL A 718 -4.06 -9.72 18.03
C VAL A 718 -4.87 -10.76 18.79
N VAL A 719 -4.45 -11.13 20.02
CA VAL A 719 -5.23 -12.02 20.90
C VAL A 719 -6.52 -11.34 21.35
N ALA A 720 -6.46 -10.06 21.74
CA ALA A 720 -7.65 -9.30 22.09
C ALA A 720 -8.63 -9.15 20.90
N ALA A 721 -8.09 -9.10 19.67
CA ALA A 721 -8.88 -9.10 18.44
C ALA A 721 -9.41 -10.49 18.02
N GLY A 722 -9.20 -11.54 18.82
CA GLY A 722 -9.75 -12.87 18.57
C GLY A 722 -8.83 -13.85 17.82
N THR A 723 -7.57 -13.48 17.59
CA THR A 723 -6.60 -14.38 16.93
C THR A 723 -6.29 -15.59 17.81
N ARG A 724 -6.37 -16.80 17.24
CA ARG A 724 -5.91 -18.03 17.87
C ARG A 724 -4.43 -18.25 17.59
N LEU A 725 -3.66 -18.31 18.68
CA LEU A 725 -2.22 -18.57 18.65
C LEU A 725 -1.97 -20.09 18.75
N ILE A 726 -1.51 -20.71 17.66
CA ILE A 726 -1.29 -22.16 17.56
C ILE A 726 0.18 -22.46 17.86
N GLN A 727 0.47 -22.96 19.07
CA GLN A 727 1.84 -23.20 19.56
C GLN A 727 2.32 -24.64 19.36
N ASP A 728 1.40 -25.59 19.35
CA ASP A 728 1.63 -27.03 19.17
C ASP A 728 1.81 -27.39 17.68
N VAL A 729 2.76 -26.71 17.04
CA VAL A 729 3.20 -26.96 15.66
C VAL A 729 4.36 -27.95 15.66
N ASN A 730 4.26 -29.01 14.86
CA ASN A 730 5.34 -29.95 14.60
C ASN A 730 6.39 -29.34 13.65
N LYS A 731 7.29 -28.53 14.21
CA LYS A 731 8.37 -27.86 13.46
C LYS A 731 9.29 -28.83 12.74
N GLN A 732 9.55 -30.01 13.31
CA GLN A 732 10.39 -31.04 12.69
C GLN A 732 9.85 -31.47 11.31
N SER A 733 8.52 -31.52 11.14
CA SER A 733 7.90 -31.85 9.86
C SER A 733 8.23 -30.81 8.76
N PHE A 734 8.37 -29.55 9.13
CA PHE A 734 8.76 -28.48 8.21
C PHE A 734 10.27 -28.48 7.97
N GLU A 735 11.08 -28.61 9.03
CA GLU A 735 12.54 -28.64 8.95
C GLU A 735 13.03 -29.75 8.01
N ASN A 736 12.49 -30.96 8.14
CA ASN A 736 12.83 -32.10 7.29
C ASN A 736 12.55 -31.85 5.80
N ALA A 737 11.57 -30.99 5.48
CA ALA A 737 11.19 -30.67 4.11
C ALA A 737 12.08 -29.59 3.48
N MET A 738 12.92 -28.88 4.24
CA MET A 738 13.71 -27.76 3.75
C MET A 738 15.02 -28.14 3.05
N ARG A 739 15.43 -29.42 3.09
CA ARG A 739 16.70 -29.87 2.49
C ARG A 739 16.88 -29.43 1.02
N PRO A 740 15.86 -29.53 0.13
CA PRO A 740 16.00 -29.04 -1.25
C PRO A 740 16.28 -27.53 -1.34
N VAL A 741 15.81 -26.74 -0.38
CA VAL A 741 16.09 -25.29 -0.32
C VAL A 741 17.57 -25.06 0.00
N TYR A 742 18.13 -25.80 0.96
CA TYR A 742 19.57 -25.75 1.25
C TYR A 742 20.43 -26.15 0.05
N ASP A 743 20.07 -27.24 -0.62
CA ASP A 743 20.80 -27.71 -1.80
C ASP A 743 20.76 -26.69 -2.95
N GLN A 744 19.65 -25.95 -3.10
CA GLN A 744 19.48 -24.95 -4.15
C GLN A 744 20.24 -23.64 -3.87
N PHE A 745 20.26 -23.14 -2.64
CA PHE A 745 20.75 -21.79 -2.32
C PHE A 745 22.13 -21.74 -1.67
N ILE A 746 22.61 -22.84 -1.08
CA ILE A 746 23.94 -22.93 -0.45
C ILE A 746 24.91 -23.63 -1.39
N THR A 747 25.41 -22.86 -2.37
CA THR A 747 26.16 -23.41 -3.51
C THR A 747 27.67 -23.22 -3.35
N SER A 748 28.11 -22.07 -2.83
CA SER A 748 29.54 -21.74 -2.71
C SER A 748 30.21 -22.38 -1.48
N SER A 749 31.53 -22.57 -1.55
CA SER A 749 32.33 -23.02 -0.41
C SER A 749 32.24 -22.07 0.79
N GLU A 750 32.19 -20.77 0.53
CA GLU A 750 32.08 -19.72 1.55
C GLU A 750 30.71 -19.78 2.25
N GLN A 751 29.62 -19.93 1.50
CA GLN A 751 28.28 -20.11 2.06
C GLN A 751 28.20 -21.37 2.92
N LYS A 752 28.79 -22.50 2.46
CA LYS A 752 28.86 -23.75 3.23
C LYS A 752 29.69 -23.61 4.51
N SER A 753 30.79 -22.86 4.45
CA SER A 753 31.63 -22.59 5.62
C SER A 753 30.89 -21.72 6.64
N LEU A 754 30.25 -20.64 6.18
CA LEU A 754 29.47 -19.73 7.02
C LEU A 754 28.28 -20.45 7.66
N LEU A 755 27.58 -21.29 6.90
CA LEU A 755 26.48 -22.12 7.40
C LEU A 755 26.93 -23.01 8.57
N ARG A 756 28.05 -23.73 8.41
CA ARG A 756 28.61 -24.57 9.49
C ARG A 756 29.01 -23.74 10.72
N ALA A 757 29.65 -22.59 10.50
CA ALA A 757 30.06 -21.70 11.59
C ALA A 757 28.86 -21.22 12.43
N ILE A 758 27.72 -20.92 11.78
CA ILE A 758 26.48 -20.58 12.47
C ILE A 758 25.91 -21.79 13.20
N GLN A 759 25.86 -22.96 12.57
CA GLN A 759 25.29 -24.18 13.18
C GLN A 759 26.08 -24.65 14.42
N GLU A 760 27.41 -24.55 14.39
CA GLU A 760 28.32 -24.99 15.45
C GLU A 760 28.39 -24.00 16.64
N LEU A 761 27.97 -22.75 16.45
CA LEU A 761 27.95 -21.73 17.50
C LEU A 761 26.97 -22.16 18.60
N ARG A 762 27.39 -22.17 19.87
CA ARG A 762 26.56 -22.65 20.99
C ARG A 762 25.79 -21.53 21.70
#